data_AF-A0A1E1IQC0-F1
#
_entry.id   AF-A0A1E1IQC0-F1
#
_cell.length_a   1.000
_cell.length_b   1.000
_cell.length_c   1.000
_cell.angle_alpha   90.00
_cell.angle_beta   90.00
_cell.angle_gamma   90.00
#
_symmetry.space_group_name_H-M   'P 1'
#
loop_
_entity.id
_entity.type
_entity.pdbx_description
1 polymer ?
#
loop_
_entity_poly.entity_id
_entity_poly.type
_entity_poly.pdbx_seq_one_letter_code
_entity_poly.pdbx_strand_id
1 'polypeptide(L)'
;MEAEWLEYLARKTENLAVRQRCDYLVAAAQALQDCDAFLPSRKEGSVVEAPLYIGEEELLYNHASALWKSFDKNAFRCQIARILEEAKTLVSSRETEVDYLTLLVGDQLIDGVPDVEVIDRILLKASGMIISRLAEMAWGAASSWSVQSPRLTAALLLHGCVDALGYADQERYHLRMRELEGRLKSDVVLEYPKERLQAPFTAIAYFDEEGAKVVGDSARVVVMLFSTSVMCINVDVCMLTLSYTSVAGTADTQLPFSPARSVTLCVASPQELVVDVPLSHSGELLCTSLAADVHVGGVRVATRWRFAVGSSSVGGMPATSTRVVFSAKISRQVLQVSNPPTIFRVKCPSLLQAVEGECAECDIIISCGSLGVRNGCMTLPHEPKLFRVVCWSSANEPLLVTETCGQVRFAVPDVASGESVHLLVSIACIRCAEFRLPVTFEYSADRYGGVSCCRTLQISVDPPFNAEHSMMGESLWGDAAAALSVPSTRLSYVQYDKSVLVKAADIFSSPLITNWKDDCALYFFTKEATAKEFVFQLGDTVTLCCTFRCTAKLGITFLHAEVTGGDDVDVLSCYCGEESSYLEEGECVTMVVRFQATRLGRLNPGFIRVFFAPQRTATRLYSDVCIPTVYIEDLGVQVAANYPLVTPYGLPLALDISIYNATGALFIGELSLDPQADNFLCAATTRKSLQIGPAERDVTRCMLTPLCAGELRLPRFHVRCGVTSRLVALADESYVVHVLPCGSQE
;
A
#
# COMPACT_ATOMS: atom_id res chain seq x y z
N MET A 1 -23.23 -84.58 14.01
CA MET A 1 -21.99 -85.19 14.57
C MET A 1 -21.12 -84.15 15.28
N GLU A 2 -20.21 -83.43 14.61
CA GLU A 2 -19.28 -82.51 15.30
C GLU A 2 -19.98 -81.46 16.19
N ALA A 3 -20.99 -80.77 15.64
CA ALA A 3 -21.76 -79.77 16.39
C ALA A 3 -22.47 -80.33 17.63
N GLU A 4 -23.07 -81.53 17.52
CA GLU A 4 -23.79 -82.17 18.62
C GLU A 4 -22.84 -82.60 19.74
N TRP A 5 -21.63 -83.06 19.38
CA TRP A 5 -20.58 -83.36 20.34
C TRP A 5 -20.11 -82.10 21.08
N LEU A 6 -19.92 -80.99 20.37
CA LEU A 6 -19.53 -79.70 20.96
C LEU A 6 -20.62 -79.14 21.87
N GLU A 7 -21.89 -79.23 21.46
CA GLU A 7 -23.06 -78.85 22.27
C GLU A 7 -23.17 -79.72 23.54
N TYR A 8 -22.97 -81.04 23.39
CA TYR A 8 -22.94 -81.98 24.51
C TYR A 8 -21.81 -81.66 25.49
N LEU A 9 -20.59 -81.45 25.00
CA LEU A 9 -19.43 -81.08 25.82
C LEU A 9 -19.66 -79.77 26.58
N ALA A 10 -20.26 -78.76 25.95
CA ALA A 10 -20.59 -77.49 26.59
C ALA A 10 -21.60 -77.63 27.75
N ARG A 11 -22.59 -78.53 27.60
CA ARG A 11 -23.70 -78.67 28.56
C ARG A 11 -23.51 -79.75 29.62
N LYS A 12 -22.72 -80.79 29.34
CA LYS A 12 -22.64 -82.01 30.17
C LYS A 12 -21.31 -82.21 30.86
N THR A 13 -20.28 -81.44 30.51
CA THR A 13 -18.98 -81.53 31.19
C THR A 13 -18.99 -80.70 32.47
N GLU A 14 -18.71 -81.33 33.61
CA GLU A 14 -18.64 -80.66 34.90
C GLU A 14 -17.36 -79.81 35.04
N ASN A 15 -17.44 -78.70 35.79
CA ASN A 15 -16.33 -77.77 36.10
C ASN A 15 -15.71 -77.01 34.90
N LEU A 16 -16.42 -76.90 33.79
CA LEU A 16 -15.93 -76.14 32.62
C LEU A 16 -15.96 -74.62 32.90
N ALA A 17 -14.87 -73.91 32.59
CA ALA A 17 -14.83 -72.46 32.77
C ALA A 17 -15.84 -71.77 31.83
N VAL A 18 -16.45 -70.66 32.30
CA VAL A 18 -17.46 -69.89 31.53
C VAL A 18 -17.00 -69.56 30.10
N ARG A 19 -15.72 -69.20 29.94
CA ARG A 19 -15.11 -68.91 28.64
C ARG A 19 -15.07 -70.14 27.73
N GLN A 20 -14.57 -71.27 28.22
CA GLN A 20 -14.49 -72.51 27.45
C GLN A 20 -15.88 -73.03 27.07
N ARG A 21 -16.88 -72.84 27.94
CA ARG A 21 -18.27 -73.20 27.65
C ARG A 21 -18.83 -72.36 26.52
N CYS A 22 -18.56 -71.05 26.54
CA CYS A 22 -18.92 -70.16 25.44
C CYS A 22 -18.19 -70.56 24.14
N ASP A 23 -16.90 -70.89 24.20
CA ASP A 23 -16.11 -71.31 23.03
C ASP A 23 -16.69 -72.56 22.36
N TYR A 24 -17.09 -73.56 23.14
CA TYR A 24 -17.74 -74.76 22.61
C TYR A 24 -19.13 -74.49 22.04
N LEU A 25 -19.94 -73.62 22.67
CA LEU A 25 -21.25 -73.24 22.12
C LEU A 25 -21.11 -72.45 20.81
N VAL A 26 -20.16 -71.52 20.72
CA VAL A 26 -19.87 -70.76 19.50
C VAL A 26 -19.32 -71.69 18.41
N ALA A 27 -18.44 -72.63 18.74
CA ALA A 27 -17.95 -73.62 17.80
C ALA A 27 -19.06 -74.57 17.29
N ALA A 28 -19.96 -75.00 18.18
CA ALA A 28 -21.14 -75.78 17.80
C ALA A 28 -22.05 -74.99 16.86
N ALA A 29 -22.34 -73.73 17.18
CA ALA A 29 -23.14 -72.84 16.34
C ALA A 29 -22.48 -72.60 14.97
N GLN A 30 -21.16 -72.40 14.90
CA GLN A 30 -20.42 -72.25 13.64
C GLN A 30 -20.47 -73.53 12.79
N ALA A 31 -20.24 -74.71 13.40
CA ALA A 31 -20.28 -75.98 12.70
C ALA A 31 -21.68 -76.29 12.15
N LEU A 32 -22.73 -75.92 12.89
CA LEU A 32 -24.10 -75.95 12.37
C LEU A 32 -24.26 -74.95 11.24
N GLN A 33 -23.83 -73.70 11.41
CA GLN A 33 -23.96 -72.66 10.37
C GLN A 33 -23.30 -73.06 9.04
N ASP A 34 -22.13 -73.71 9.09
CA ASP A 34 -21.44 -74.22 7.90
C ASP A 34 -22.28 -75.32 7.20
N CYS A 35 -23.08 -76.09 7.95
CA CYS A 35 -24.03 -77.05 7.39
C CYS A 35 -25.29 -76.37 6.80
N ASP A 36 -25.76 -75.24 7.34
CA ASP A 36 -26.93 -74.49 6.82
C ASP A 36 -26.74 -74.05 5.35
N ALA A 37 -25.49 -73.81 4.95
CA ALA A 37 -25.11 -73.48 3.57
C ALA A 37 -25.39 -74.62 2.57
N PHE A 38 -25.37 -75.88 3.01
CA PHE A 38 -25.58 -77.06 2.16
C PHE A 38 -27.03 -77.55 2.18
N LEU A 39 -27.85 -77.12 3.16
CA LEU A 39 -29.24 -77.57 3.30
C LEU A 39 -30.16 -76.86 2.30
N PRO A 40 -30.97 -77.62 1.51
CA PRO A 40 -31.88 -77.05 0.53
C PRO A 40 -32.97 -76.22 1.22
N SER A 41 -33.29 -75.05 0.68
CA SER A 41 -34.45 -74.30 1.15
C SER A 41 -35.73 -74.98 0.66
N ARG A 42 -36.76 -75.12 1.51
CA ARG A 42 -38.06 -75.73 1.14
C ARG A 42 -38.76 -75.03 -0.06
N LYS A 43 -38.26 -73.87 -0.50
CA LYS A 43 -38.80 -73.06 -1.61
C LYS A 43 -38.03 -73.21 -2.94
N GLU A 44 -36.85 -73.83 -2.96
CA GLU A 44 -36.10 -74.06 -4.20
C GLU A 44 -36.56 -75.35 -4.88
N GLY A 45 -37.44 -75.20 -5.87
CA GLY A 45 -38.11 -76.30 -6.57
C GLY A 45 -37.25 -77.10 -7.56
N SER A 46 -35.92 -77.06 -7.54
CA SER A 46 -35.12 -77.79 -8.53
C SER A 46 -33.73 -78.26 -8.04
N VAL A 47 -33.57 -79.59 -8.02
CA VAL A 47 -32.34 -80.39 -8.18
C VAL A 47 -31.15 -80.03 -7.29
N VAL A 48 -31.31 -80.15 -5.96
CA VAL A 48 -30.15 -80.44 -5.10
C VAL A 48 -30.08 -81.96 -4.96
N GLU A 49 -29.09 -82.58 -5.60
CA GLU A 49 -28.83 -84.02 -5.44
C GLU A 49 -28.46 -84.28 -3.98
N ALA A 50 -29.17 -85.22 -3.34
CA ALA A 50 -28.83 -85.63 -1.99
C ALA A 50 -27.45 -86.30 -2.01
N PRO A 51 -26.58 -86.04 -1.03
CA PRO A 51 -25.30 -86.73 -0.95
C PRO A 51 -25.53 -88.25 -0.91
N LEU A 52 -24.78 -88.99 -1.72
CA LEU A 52 -24.86 -90.46 -1.83
C LEU A 52 -24.57 -91.17 -0.50
N TYR A 53 -23.91 -90.47 0.42
CA TYR A 53 -23.55 -90.95 1.74
C TYR A 53 -24.02 -89.96 2.82
N ILE A 54 -24.65 -90.48 3.88
CA ILE A 54 -24.90 -89.74 5.12
C ILE A 54 -24.13 -90.48 6.22
N GLY A 55 -22.95 -89.96 6.60
CA GLY A 55 -22.02 -90.68 7.47
C GLY A 55 -21.29 -91.80 6.73
N GLU A 56 -21.17 -92.98 7.36
CA GLU A 56 -20.53 -94.17 6.76
C GLU A 56 -21.51 -95.08 6.01
N GLU A 57 -22.80 -94.75 5.99
CA GLU A 57 -23.83 -95.60 5.37
C GLU A 57 -24.16 -95.15 3.94
N GLU A 58 -24.10 -96.10 3.00
CA GLU A 58 -24.54 -95.92 1.61
C GLU A 58 -26.06 -96.13 1.54
N LEU A 59 -26.81 -95.02 1.44
CA LEU A 59 -28.26 -95.06 1.33
C LEU A 59 -28.66 -95.14 -0.14
N LEU A 60 -29.64 -95.99 -0.48
CA LEU A 60 -30.30 -95.95 -1.79
C LEU A 60 -30.75 -94.49 -2.07
N TYR A 61 -30.41 -93.95 -3.25
CA TYR A 61 -30.61 -92.54 -3.64
C TYR A 61 -31.98 -91.96 -3.26
N ASN A 62 -33.04 -92.76 -3.36
CA ASN A 62 -34.41 -92.35 -3.02
C ASN A 62 -34.61 -92.12 -1.51
N HIS A 63 -33.97 -92.91 -0.65
CA HIS A 63 -34.02 -92.76 0.81
C HIS A 63 -33.13 -91.60 1.28
N ALA A 64 -31.93 -91.46 0.71
CA ALA A 64 -31.08 -90.30 0.94
C ALA A 64 -31.82 -89.01 0.56
N SER A 65 -32.49 -88.98 -0.60
CA SER A 65 -33.31 -87.84 -1.03
C SER A 65 -34.50 -87.56 -0.10
N ALA A 66 -35.19 -88.59 0.39
CA ALA A 66 -36.32 -88.42 1.32
C ALA A 66 -35.87 -87.88 2.69
N LEU A 67 -34.77 -88.41 3.24
CA LEU A 67 -34.14 -87.91 4.46
C LEU A 67 -33.62 -86.48 4.27
N TRP A 68 -32.94 -86.21 3.15
CA TRP A 68 -32.43 -84.88 2.82
C TRP A 68 -33.54 -83.83 2.74
N LYS A 69 -34.71 -84.19 2.17
CA LYS A 69 -35.91 -83.34 2.13
C LYS A 69 -36.65 -83.23 3.48
N SER A 70 -36.37 -84.12 4.43
CA SER A 70 -36.97 -84.09 5.77
C SER A 70 -36.27 -83.15 6.74
N PHE A 71 -35.04 -82.70 6.42
CA PHE A 71 -34.35 -81.69 7.20
C PHE A 71 -35.07 -80.35 7.08
N ASP A 72 -35.61 -79.88 8.20
CA ASP A 72 -36.24 -78.57 8.27
C ASP A 72 -35.17 -77.50 8.58
N LYS A 73 -34.83 -76.73 7.55
CA LYS A 73 -33.89 -75.60 7.64
C LYS A 73 -34.29 -74.61 8.74
N ASN A 74 -35.59 -74.41 8.97
CA ASN A 74 -36.06 -73.51 10.03
C ASN A 74 -35.80 -74.10 11.43
N ALA A 75 -36.02 -75.40 11.61
CA ALA A 75 -35.71 -76.07 12.88
C ALA A 75 -34.21 -76.01 13.20
N PHE A 76 -33.38 -76.16 12.17
CA PHE A 76 -31.94 -76.07 12.26
C PHE A 76 -31.48 -74.65 12.66
N ARG A 77 -32.02 -73.61 11.99
CA ARG A 77 -31.78 -72.20 12.36
C ARG A 77 -32.26 -71.85 13.77
N CYS A 78 -33.41 -72.37 14.19
CA CYS A 78 -33.88 -72.22 15.57
C CYS A 78 -32.95 -72.86 16.60
N GLN A 79 -32.32 -74.00 16.27
CA GLN A 79 -31.32 -74.61 17.14
C GLN A 79 -30.06 -73.74 17.24
N ILE A 80 -29.55 -73.22 16.12
CA ILE A 80 -28.41 -72.29 16.12
C ILE A 80 -28.74 -71.06 16.97
N ALA A 81 -29.90 -70.43 16.76
CA ALA A 81 -30.33 -69.26 17.53
C ALA A 81 -30.40 -69.54 19.03
N ARG A 82 -30.91 -70.71 19.46
CA ARG A 82 -30.94 -71.10 20.88
C ARG A 82 -29.54 -71.27 21.48
N ILE A 83 -28.62 -71.89 20.74
CA ILE A 83 -27.23 -72.05 21.15
C ILE A 83 -26.55 -70.69 21.29
N LEU A 84 -26.80 -69.76 20.35
CA LEU A 84 -26.25 -68.41 20.37
C LEU A 84 -26.82 -67.56 21.51
N GLU A 85 -28.12 -67.64 21.79
CA GLU A 85 -28.73 -66.98 22.95
C GLU A 85 -28.13 -67.51 24.26
N GLU A 86 -27.91 -68.83 24.39
CA GLU A 86 -27.22 -69.40 25.54
C GLU A 86 -25.78 -68.86 25.64
N ALA A 87 -25.04 -68.82 24.52
CA ALA A 87 -23.68 -68.30 24.47
C ALA A 87 -23.62 -66.80 24.83
N LYS A 88 -24.62 -66.01 24.46
CA LYS A 88 -24.73 -64.56 24.72
C LYS A 88 -24.94 -64.23 26.20
N THR A 89 -25.58 -65.12 26.95
CA THR A 89 -25.73 -64.96 28.41
C THR A 89 -24.42 -65.19 29.17
N LEU A 90 -23.41 -65.78 28.54
CA LEU A 90 -22.10 -66.04 29.12
C LEU A 90 -21.15 -64.89 28.77
N VAL A 91 -20.61 -64.20 29.79
CA VAL A 91 -19.64 -63.12 29.58
C VAL A 91 -18.34 -63.70 29.01
N SER A 92 -18.07 -63.45 27.73
CA SER A 92 -16.94 -64.00 26.98
C SER A 92 -16.29 -62.95 26.07
N SER A 93 -15.12 -63.26 25.51
CA SER A 93 -14.45 -62.43 24.51
C SER A 93 -14.96 -62.65 23.07
N ARG A 94 -15.98 -63.51 22.87
CA ARG A 94 -16.49 -63.91 21.54
C ARG A 94 -17.82 -63.26 21.16
N GLU A 95 -18.22 -62.19 21.84
CA GLU A 95 -19.44 -61.41 21.56
C GLU A 95 -19.62 -61.10 20.06
N THR A 96 -18.54 -60.69 19.39
CA THR A 96 -18.54 -60.35 17.96
C THR A 96 -18.87 -61.53 17.05
N GLU A 97 -18.44 -62.73 17.43
CA GLU A 97 -18.71 -63.95 16.68
C GLU A 97 -20.13 -64.43 16.90
N VAL A 98 -20.63 -64.29 18.13
CA VAL A 98 -22.05 -64.54 18.46
C VAL A 98 -22.94 -63.59 17.67
N ASP A 99 -22.64 -62.28 17.65
CA ASP A 99 -23.40 -61.29 16.88
C ASP A 99 -23.35 -61.59 15.37
N TYR A 100 -22.18 -61.96 14.83
CA TYR A 100 -22.02 -62.35 13.43
C TYR A 100 -22.79 -63.62 13.06
N LEU A 101 -22.73 -64.66 13.89
CA LEU A 101 -23.50 -65.89 13.66
C LEU A 101 -25.00 -65.65 13.80
N THR A 102 -25.41 -64.80 14.74
CA THR A 102 -26.82 -64.41 14.92
C THR A 102 -27.33 -63.67 13.70
N LEU A 103 -26.51 -62.80 13.11
CA LEU A 103 -26.78 -62.15 11.83
C LEU A 103 -27.05 -63.22 10.76
N LEU A 104 -26.12 -64.15 10.52
CA LEU A 104 -26.24 -65.18 9.48
C LEU A 104 -27.48 -66.09 9.58
N VAL A 105 -27.98 -66.34 10.79
CA VAL A 105 -29.16 -67.19 11.03
C VAL A 105 -30.47 -66.48 10.69
N GLY A 106 -30.48 -65.14 10.66
CA GLY A 106 -31.67 -64.34 10.35
C GLY A 106 -32.12 -64.46 8.89
N ASP A 107 -33.42 -64.69 8.66
CA ASP A 107 -34.04 -64.76 7.32
C ASP A 107 -33.98 -63.42 6.53
N GLN A 108 -33.50 -62.34 7.15
CA GLN A 108 -33.58 -60.98 6.61
C GLN A 108 -32.46 -60.61 5.63
N LEU A 109 -31.42 -61.43 5.45
CA LEU A 109 -30.19 -60.95 4.80
C LEU A 109 -30.10 -61.14 3.29
N ILE A 110 -30.91 -62.04 2.71
CA ILE A 110 -30.87 -62.29 1.26
C ILE A 110 -31.72 -61.25 0.50
N ASP A 111 -32.83 -60.80 1.08
CA ASP A 111 -33.76 -59.82 0.45
C ASP A 111 -34.12 -58.59 1.32
N GLY A 112 -33.66 -58.53 2.59
CA GLY A 112 -34.02 -57.46 3.54
C GLY A 112 -32.93 -56.40 3.75
N VAL A 113 -33.31 -55.35 4.48
CA VAL A 113 -32.43 -54.21 4.80
C VAL A 113 -31.35 -54.66 5.78
N PRO A 114 -30.05 -54.49 5.46
CA PRO A 114 -29.00 -54.81 6.40
C PRO A 114 -29.10 -53.91 7.63
N ASP A 115 -29.05 -54.50 8.82
CA ASP A 115 -28.99 -53.77 10.08
C ASP A 115 -27.59 -53.13 10.22
N VAL A 116 -27.50 -51.86 9.83
CA VAL A 116 -26.24 -51.09 9.81
C VAL A 116 -25.63 -50.99 11.21
N GLU A 117 -26.45 -50.85 12.26
CA GLU A 117 -25.96 -50.70 13.63
C GLU A 117 -25.34 -52.00 14.16
N VAL A 118 -25.94 -53.15 13.81
CA VAL A 118 -25.38 -54.47 14.16
C VAL A 118 -24.10 -54.73 13.39
N ILE A 119 -24.06 -54.41 12.08
CA ILE A 119 -22.86 -54.63 11.27
C ILE A 119 -21.71 -53.73 11.73
N ASP A 120 -21.95 -52.45 11.98
CA ASP A 120 -20.94 -51.52 12.50
C ASP A 120 -20.41 -52.02 13.88
N ARG A 121 -21.30 -52.51 14.78
CA ARG A 121 -20.88 -53.14 16.05
C ARG A 121 -19.96 -54.35 15.86
N ILE A 122 -20.27 -55.21 14.89
CA ILE A 122 -19.43 -56.38 14.56
C ILE A 122 -18.06 -55.90 14.07
N LEU A 123 -18.04 -54.93 13.16
CA LEU A 123 -16.83 -54.40 12.52
C LEU A 123 -15.85 -53.75 13.51
N LEU A 124 -16.30 -53.19 14.64
CA LEU A 124 -15.42 -52.65 15.69
C LEU A 124 -14.40 -53.68 16.22
N LYS A 125 -14.80 -54.95 16.32
CA LYS A 125 -14.01 -56.02 16.95
C LYS A 125 -13.74 -57.22 16.02
N ALA A 126 -14.30 -57.23 14.81
CA ALA A 126 -14.22 -58.35 13.87
C ALA A 126 -12.78 -58.75 13.50
N SER A 127 -12.60 -60.04 13.22
CA SER A 127 -11.39 -60.57 12.58
C SER A 127 -11.46 -60.35 11.06
N GLY A 128 -10.31 -60.42 10.37
CA GLY A 128 -10.26 -60.30 8.91
C GLY A 128 -11.13 -61.34 8.18
N MET A 129 -11.26 -62.54 8.75
CA MET A 129 -12.12 -63.60 8.21
C MET A 129 -13.61 -63.21 8.26
N ILE A 130 -14.08 -62.63 9.36
CA ILE A 130 -15.47 -62.16 9.49
C ILE A 130 -15.74 -61.02 8.49
N ILE A 131 -14.81 -60.07 8.38
CA ILE A 131 -14.91 -58.95 7.43
C ILE A 131 -14.99 -59.48 5.98
N SER A 132 -14.16 -60.46 5.63
CA SER A 132 -14.17 -61.10 4.31
C SER A 132 -15.52 -61.74 4.00
N ARG A 133 -16.07 -62.52 4.94
CA ARG A 133 -17.38 -63.17 4.77
C ARG A 133 -18.54 -62.16 4.72
N LEU A 134 -18.47 -61.06 5.50
CA LEU A 134 -19.44 -59.97 5.41
C LEU A 134 -19.43 -59.31 4.02
N ALA A 135 -18.27 -59.18 3.39
CA ALA A 135 -18.17 -58.65 2.03
C ALA A 135 -18.65 -59.64 0.96
N GLU A 136 -18.44 -60.95 1.15
CA GLU A 136 -19.03 -61.98 0.29
C GLU A 136 -20.56 -61.96 0.35
N MET A 137 -21.11 -61.78 1.55
CA MET A 137 -22.55 -61.60 1.74
C MET A 137 -23.06 -60.31 1.08
N ALA A 138 -22.37 -59.19 1.29
CA ALA A 138 -22.69 -57.93 0.63
C ALA A 138 -22.59 -58.03 -0.91
N TRP A 139 -21.72 -58.90 -1.42
CA TRP A 139 -21.57 -59.18 -2.84
C TRP A 139 -22.76 -59.97 -3.37
N GLY A 140 -23.11 -61.08 -2.72
CA GLY A 140 -24.28 -61.89 -3.09
C GLY A 140 -25.60 -61.11 -3.05
N ALA A 141 -25.70 -60.11 -2.17
CA ALA A 141 -26.87 -59.23 -2.02
C ALA A 141 -26.66 -57.82 -2.64
N ALA A 142 -25.67 -57.64 -3.52
CA ALA A 142 -25.29 -56.29 -3.99
C ALA A 142 -26.42 -55.54 -4.68
N SER A 143 -27.39 -56.23 -5.31
CA SER A 143 -28.55 -55.61 -5.96
C SER A 143 -29.55 -54.97 -4.97
N SER A 144 -29.72 -55.55 -3.78
CA SER A 144 -30.63 -55.03 -2.75
C SER A 144 -29.92 -54.05 -1.82
N TRP A 145 -28.72 -54.41 -1.35
CA TRP A 145 -27.99 -53.61 -0.37
C TRP A 145 -27.43 -52.30 -0.93
N SER A 146 -27.05 -52.24 -2.23
CA SER A 146 -26.58 -51.00 -2.85
C SER A 146 -27.66 -49.91 -2.89
N VAL A 147 -28.94 -50.28 -2.92
CA VAL A 147 -30.07 -49.33 -2.88
C VAL A 147 -30.39 -48.92 -1.45
N GLN A 148 -30.40 -49.90 -0.53
CA GLN A 148 -30.86 -49.71 0.85
C GLN A 148 -29.77 -49.16 1.79
N SER A 149 -28.51 -49.50 1.54
CA SER A 149 -27.35 -49.11 2.35
C SER A 149 -26.09 -48.96 1.47
N PRO A 150 -26.07 -48.00 0.53
CA PRO A 150 -24.99 -47.84 -0.44
C PRO A 150 -23.61 -47.64 0.19
N ARG A 151 -23.52 -46.86 1.28
CA ARG A 151 -22.25 -46.57 1.97
C ARG A 151 -21.64 -47.82 2.61
N LEU A 152 -22.45 -48.60 3.33
CA LEU A 152 -21.99 -49.83 3.97
C LEU A 152 -21.62 -50.88 2.93
N THR A 153 -22.44 -51.04 1.89
CA THR A 153 -22.22 -51.97 0.79
C THR A 153 -20.92 -51.65 0.05
N ALA A 154 -20.72 -50.39 -0.34
CA ALA A 154 -19.51 -49.94 -1.01
C ALA A 154 -18.28 -50.09 -0.10
N ALA A 155 -18.38 -49.76 1.19
CA ALA A 155 -17.31 -49.99 2.14
C ALA A 155 -16.96 -51.49 2.18
N LEU A 156 -17.89 -52.38 2.55
CA LEU A 156 -17.62 -53.82 2.69
C LEU A 156 -17.02 -54.43 1.41
N LEU A 157 -17.55 -54.07 0.23
CA LEU A 157 -17.03 -54.54 -1.06
C LEU A 157 -15.64 -53.98 -1.38
N LEU A 158 -15.33 -52.76 -0.95
CA LEU A 158 -13.98 -52.21 -1.06
C LEU A 158 -13.00 -52.89 -0.11
N HIS A 159 -13.44 -53.44 1.02
CA HIS A 159 -12.57 -53.94 2.07
C HIS A 159 -12.32 -55.44 2.06
N GLY A 160 -13.34 -56.24 1.74
CA GLY A 160 -13.38 -57.60 2.25
C GLY A 160 -12.77 -58.69 1.37
N CYS A 161 -11.54 -58.49 0.87
CA CYS A 161 -10.66 -59.56 0.34
C CYS A 161 -9.40 -58.95 -0.30
N VAL A 162 -8.60 -58.17 0.43
CA VAL A 162 -7.29 -57.76 -0.08
C VAL A 162 -6.22 -58.28 0.85
N ASP A 163 -5.95 -59.58 0.74
CA ASP A 163 -4.60 -60.02 1.06
C ASP A 163 -3.66 -59.41 0.01
N ALA A 164 -2.59 -58.76 0.46
CA ALA A 164 -1.72 -57.95 -0.39
C ALA A 164 -0.93 -58.79 -1.42
N LEU A 165 -1.05 -60.12 -1.37
CA LEU A 165 -0.17 -61.06 -2.07
C LEU A 165 -0.90 -62.07 -2.97
N GLY A 166 -2.24 -62.12 -2.93
CA GLY A 166 -3.02 -63.13 -3.67
C GLY A 166 -3.63 -62.59 -4.98
N TYR A 167 -3.15 -63.07 -6.13
CA TYR A 167 -3.71 -62.70 -7.45
C TYR A 167 -5.20 -63.04 -7.59
N ALA A 168 -5.63 -64.20 -7.08
CA ALA A 168 -7.02 -64.66 -7.15
C ALA A 168 -7.98 -63.78 -6.34
N ASP A 169 -7.54 -63.27 -5.19
CA ASP A 169 -8.38 -62.42 -4.33
C ASP A 169 -8.49 -60.99 -4.90
N GLN A 170 -7.45 -60.51 -5.59
CA GLN A 170 -7.53 -59.26 -6.33
C GLN A 170 -8.42 -59.35 -7.56
N GLU A 171 -8.40 -60.47 -8.29
CA GLU A 171 -9.34 -60.69 -9.40
C GLU A 171 -10.80 -60.69 -8.91
N ARG A 172 -11.07 -61.37 -7.78
CA ARG A 172 -12.38 -61.34 -7.11
C ARG A 172 -12.76 -59.93 -6.66
N TYR A 173 -11.83 -59.17 -6.09
CA TYR A 173 -12.04 -57.77 -5.71
C TYR A 173 -12.46 -56.92 -6.93
N HIS A 174 -11.76 -57.02 -8.05
CA HIS A 174 -12.13 -56.29 -9.26
C HIS A 174 -13.45 -56.75 -9.87
N LEU A 175 -13.80 -58.03 -9.75
CA LEU A 175 -15.10 -58.55 -10.16
C LEU A 175 -16.23 -57.95 -9.31
N ARG A 176 -16.06 -57.94 -7.98
CA ARG A 176 -17.00 -57.31 -7.03
C ARG A 176 -17.20 -55.82 -7.33
N MET A 177 -16.12 -55.11 -7.65
CA MET A 177 -16.20 -53.69 -8.00
C MET A 177 -16.92 -53.46 -9.32
N ARG A 178 -16.70 -54.30 -10.35
CA ARG A 178 -17.44 -54.22 -11.61
C ARG A 178 -18.95 -54.42 -11.43
N GLU A 179 -19.36 -55.30 -10.53
CA GLU A 179 -20.79 -55.51 -10.26
C GLU A 179 -21.47 -54.32 -9.55
N LEU A 180 -20.70 -53.45 -8.91
CA LEU A 180 -21.17 -52.18 -8.35
C LEU A 180 -21.25 -51.05 -9.40
N GLU A 181 -20.73 -51.27 -10.62
CA GLU A 181 -20.73 -50.26 -11.68
C GLU A 181 -22.16 -49.83 -12.05
N GLY A 182 -22.39 -48.52 -12.02
CA GLY A 182 -23.72 -47.92 -12.26
C GLY A 182 -24.74 -48.12 -11.14
N ARG A 183 -24.40 -48.75 -10.01
CA ARG A 183 -25.32 -49.01 -8.89
C ARG A 183 -25.20 -48.01 -7.74
N LEU A 184 -24.06 -47.34 -7.60
CA LEU A 184 -23.85 -46.31 -6.58
C LEU A 184 -24.29 -44.94 -7.11
N LYS A 185 -25.06 -44.22 -6.29
CA LYS A 185 -25.40 -42.81 -6.56
C LYS A 185 -24.17 -41.92 -6.35
N SER A 186 -24.13 -40.78 -7.03
CA SER A 186 -23.01 -39.84 -7.02
C SER A 186 -22.79 -39.11 -5.68
N ASP A 187 -23.72 -39.20 -4.74
CA ASP A 187 -23.69 -38.54 -3.41
C ASP A 187 -23.10 -39.42 -2.30
N VAL A 188 -22.68 -40.65 -2.63
CA VAL A 188 -22.11 -41.60 -1.68
C VAL A 188 -20.65 -41.24 -1.38
N VAL A 189 -20.39 -40.71 -0.19
CA VAL A 189 -19.03 -40.45 0.32
C VAL A 189 -18.64 -41.53 1.34
N LEU A 190 -17.51 -42.20 1.11
CA LEU A 190 -16.91 -43.14 2.05
C LEU A 190 -15.89 -42.44 2.93
N GLU A 191 -16.01 -42.64 4.24
CA GLU A 191 -15.11 -42.03 5.21
C GLU A 191 -14.16 -43.06 5.81
N TYR A 192 -12.86 -42.77 5.82
CA TYR A 192 -11.82 -43.62 6.38
C TYR A 192 -11.03 -42.91 7.49
N PRO A 193 -10.58 -43.61 8.55
CA PRO A 193 -10.81 -45.04 8.81
C PRO A 193 -12.26 -45.32 9.22
N LYS A 194 -12.85 -46.39 8.68
CA LYS A 194 -14.15 -46.91 9.13
C LYS A 194 -13.89 -48.17 9.95
N GLU A 195 -13.86 -48.02 11.28
CA GLU A 195 -13.69 -49.14 12.22
C GLU A 195 -12.45 -50.00 11.88
N ARG A 196 -12.59 -51.33 11.74
CA ARG A 196 -11.49 -52.22 11.33
C ARG A 196 -11.34 -52.41 9.82
N LEU A 197 -12.20 -51.75 9.05
CA LEU A 197 -12.17 -51.89 7.61
C LEU A 197 -10.95 -51.16 7.02
N GLN A 198 -10.07 -51.90 6.34
CA GLN A 198 -8.86 -51.35 5.70
C GLN A 198 -9.04 -51.33 4.19
N ALA A 199 -9.10 -50.14 3.60
CA ALA A 199 -9.32 -50.02 2.17
C ALA A 199 -8.02 -50.42 1.45
N PRO A 200 -8.11 -50.94 0.21
CA PRO A 200 -6.94 -51.27 -0.60
C PRO A 200 -6.16 -50.05 -1.05
N PHE A 201 -6.58 -48.87 -0.62
CA PHE A 201 -5.88 -47.61 -0.76
C PHE A 201 -5.99 -46.83 0.55
N THR A 202 -4.94 -46.07 0.89
CA THR A 202 -4.94 -45.22 2.07
C THR A 202 -4.10 -43.97 1.84
N ALA A 203 -4.38 -42.93 2.61
CA ALA A 203 -3.66 -41.67 2.57
C ALA A 203 -3.05 -41.37 3.94
N ILE A 204 -1.87 -40.74 3.94
CA ILE A 204 -1.28 -40.11 5.13
C ILE A 204 -0.86 -38.71 4.72
N ALA A 205 -1.26 -37.70 5.48
CA ALA A 205 -0.74 -36.34 5.36
C ALA A 205 0.27 -36.05 6.48
N TYR A 206 1.32 -35.27 6.18
CA TYR A 206 2.25 -34.74 7.18
C TYR A 206 2.91 -33.45 6.67
N PHE A 207 3.49 -32.65 7.55
CA PHE A 207 4.27 -31.47 7.19
C PHE A 207 5.74 -31.83 6.91
N ASP A 208 6.29 -31.35 5.80
CA ASP A 208 7.68 -31.63 5.38
C ASP A 208 8.73 -30.88 6.23
N GLU A 209 8.28 -29.98 7.09
CA GLU A 209 9.15 -29.13 7.90
C GLU A 209 9.82 -29.95 9.02
N GLU A 210 11.15 -29.88 9.11
CA GLU A 210 11.95 -30.70 10.05
C GLU A 210 11.79 -30.24 11.51
N GLY A 211 11.24 -29.05 11.74
CA GLY A 211 10.94 -28.50 13.06
C GLY A 211 9.44 -28.42 13.33
N ALA A 212 9.03 -28.72 14.57
CA ALA A 212 7.65 -28.51 15.01
C ALA A 212 7.20 -27.04 14.92
N LYS A 213 8.13 -26.08 14.76
CA LYS A 213 7.86 -24.64 14.70
C LYS A 213 8.29 -24.05 13.36
N VAL A 214 7.34 -23.47 12.61
CA VAL A 214 7.61 -22.76 11.36
C VAL A 214 7.46 -21.25 11.54
N VAL A 215 8.38 -20.52 10.91
CA VAL A 215 8.36 -19.05 10.76
C VAL A 215 8.37 -18.77 9.26
N GLY A 216 7.26 -18.28 8.70
CA GLY A 216 7.15 -18.05 7.26
C GLY A 216 5.72 -17.96 6.75
N ASP A 217 5.60 -17.75 5.44
CA ASP A 217 4.35 -17.39 4.74
C ASP A 217 3.54 -18.62 4.29
N SER A 218 4.20 -19.78 4.18
CA SER A 218 3.61 -21.04 3.76
C SER A 218 4.34 -22.23 4.39
N ALA A 219 3.67 -23.38 4.44
CA ALA A 219 4.24 -24.66 4.84
C ALA A 219 3.91 -25.74 3.80
N ARG A 220 4.82 -26.71 3.64
CA ARG A 220 4.63 -27.82 2.71
C ARG A 220 3.94 -28.99 3.41
N VAL A 221 2.73 -29.32 2.96
CA VAL A 221 2.03 -30.54 3.34
C VAL A 221 2.30 -31.61 2.29
N VAL A 222 2.79 -32.74 2.74
CA VAL A 222 3.01 -33.93 1.94
C VAL A 222 1.88 -34.90 2.20
N VAL A 223 1.12 -35.21 1.15
CA VAL A 223 0.10 -36.26 1.14
C VAL A 223 0.68 -37.46 0.41
N MET A 224 0.93 -38.54 1.15
CA MET A 224 1.32 -39.82 0.57
C MET A 224 0.11 -40.72 0.39
N LEU A 225 -0.03 -41.28 -0.80
CA LEU A 225 -1.09 -42.20 -1.19
C LEU A 225 -0.49 -43.58 -1.46
N PHE A 226 -1.14 -44.61 -0.90
CA PHE A 226 -0.69 -45.99 -0.97
C PHE A 226 -1.81 -46.88 -1.48
N SER A 227 -1.43 -48.00 -2.08
CA SER A 227 -2.37 -49.08 -2.39
C SER A 227 -1.78 -50.46 -2.09
N THR A 228 -2.65 -51.40 -1.69
CA THR A 228 -2.34 -52.82 -1.57
C THR A 228 -2.83 -53.65 -2.78
N SER A 229 -3.35 -52.98 -3.82
CA SER A 229 -3.76 -53.59 -5.10
C SER A 229 -2.59 -53.68 -6.08
N VAL A 230 -2.38 -54.84 -6.73
CA VAL A 230 -1.41 -54.98 -7.83
C VAL A 230 -1.90 -54.22 -9.06
N MET A 231 -3.21 -54.21 -9.30
CA MET A 231 -3.81 -53.41 -10.36
C MET A 231 -3.87 -51.93 -9.99
N CYS A 232 -3.74 -51.09 -11.01
CA CYS A 232 -3.73 -49.65 -10.89
C CYS A 232 -5.11 -49.10 -10.46
N ILE A 233 -5.10 -48.23 -9.46
CA ILE A 233 -6.25 -47.48 -8.96
C ILE A 233 -6.01 -46.00 -9.29
N ASN A 234 -6.94 -45.35 -9.99
CA ASN A 234 -6.82 -43.92 -10.26
C ASN A 234 -7.50 -43.15 -9.12
N VAL A 235 -6.84 -42.10 -8.64
CA VAL A 235 -7.33 -41.25 -7.54
C VAL A 235 -7.22 -39.80 -7.98
N ASP A 236 -8.35 -39.12 -8.04
CA ASP A 236 -8.45 -37.70 -8.32
C ASP A 236 -8.59 -36.93 -7.02
N VAL A 237 -7.51 -36.31 -6.55
CA VAL A 237 -7.51 -35.56 -5.29
C VAL A 237 -8.19 -34.21 -5.49
N CYS A 238 -9.27 -33.97 -4.74
CA CYS A 238 -10.17 -32.84 -4.96
C CYS A 238 -10.04 -31.76 -3.88
N MET A 239 -9.79 -32.13 -2.62
CA MET A 239 -9.75 -31.15 -1.51
C MET A 239 -8.89 -31.63 -0.35
N LEU A 240 -8.10 -30.73 0.22
CA LEU A 240 -7.42 -30.91 1.50
C LEU A 240 -8.11 -30.02 2.55
N THR A 241 -8.45 -30.56 3.71
CA THR A 241 -9.00 -29.78 4.84
C THR A 241 -7.98 -29.69 5.96
N LEU A 242 -7.80 -28.46 6.45
CA LEU A 242 -6.89 -28.11 7.52
C LEU A 242 -7.70 -27.48 8.64
N SER A 243 -7.45 -27.87 9.89
CA SER A 243 -7.98 -27.15 11.04
C SER A 243 -6.88 -26.33 11.67
N TYR A 244 -7.26 -25.14 12.10
CA TYR A 244 -6.38 -24.21 12.76
C TYR A 244 -6.92 -23.94 14.16
N THR A 245 -6.13 -24.32 15.17
CA THR A 245 -6.46 -24.16 16.58
C THR A 245 -5.71 -22.95 17.12
N SER A 246 -6.47 -21.95 17.56
CA SER A 246 -5.94 -20.75 18.22
C SER A 246 -6.59 -20.49 19.57
N VAL A 247 -6.06 -19.51 20.29
CA VAL A 247 -6.65 -19.02 21.55
C VAL A 247 -8.09 -18.52 21.35
N ALA A 248 -8.44 -18.04 20.15
CA ALA A 248 -9.77 -17.54 19.82
C ALA A 248 -10.77 -18.64 19.39
N GLY A 249 -10.31 -19.89 19.24
CA GLY A 249 -11.12 -21.03 18.79
C GLY A 249 -10.50 -21.79 17.61
N THR A 250 -11.24 -22.80 17.14
CA THR A 250 -10.88 -23.67 16.01
C THR A 250 -11.58 -23.20 14.73
N ALA A 251 -10.82 -23.02 13.65
CA ALA A 251 -11.36 -22.69 12.33
C ALA A 251 -10.85 -23.69 11.28
N ASP A 252 -11.74 -24.14 10.39
CA ASP A 252 -11.38 -25.04 9.30
C ASP A 252 -11.17 -24.27 8.01
N THR A 253 -10.08 -24.57 7.31
CA THR A 253 -9.74 -24.04 5.99
C THR A 253 -9.76 -25.19 4.98
N GLN A 254 -10.53 -25.03 3.91
CA GLN A 254 -10.57 -25.98 2.80
C GLN A 254 -9.70 -25.48 1.67
N LEU A 255 -8.80 -26.33 1.19
CA LEU A 255 -7.93 -26.08 0.06
C LEU A 255 -8.39 -26.95 -1.13
N PRO A 256 -9.21 -26.41 -2.06
CA PRO A 256 -9.65 -27.14 -3.24
C PRO A 256 -8.54 -27.25 -4.29
N PHE A 257 -8.47 -28.40 -4.97
CA PHE A 257 -7.61 -28.61 -6.13
C PHE A 257 -8.45 -28.48 -7.41
N SER A 258 -8.24 -27.39 -8.16
CA SER A 258 -8.94 -27.12 -9.43
C SER A 258 -7.92 -26.80 -10.53
N PRO A 259 -7.62 -27.74 -11.46
CA PRO A 259 -8.21 -29.08 -11.60
C PRO A 259 -7.77 -30.06 -10.49
N ALA A 260 -8.54 -31.13 -10.31
CA ALA A 260 -8.19 -32.21 -9.40
C ALA A 260 -6.82 -32.82 -9.77
N ARG A 261 -6.05 -33.24 -8.77
CA ARG A 261 -4.75 -33.86 -9.00
C ARG A 261 -4.91 -35.37 -9.14
N SER A 262 -4.89 -35.86 -10.37
CA SER A 262 -5.01 -37.29 -10.70
C SER A 262 -3.70 -38.03 -10.47
N VAL A 263 -3.76 -39.13 -9.73
CA VAL A 263 -2.64 -40.05 -9.50
C VAL A 263 -3.04 -41.50 -9.73
N THR A 264 -2.09 -42.33 -10.15
CA THR A 264 -2.30 -43.77 -10.32
C THR A 264 -1.52 -44.52 -9.25
N LEU A 265 -2.22 -45.33 -8.46
CA LEU A 265 -1.68 -46.08 -7.32
C LEU A 265 -1.61 -47.57 -7.64
N CYS A 266 -0.52 -48.23 -7.26
CA CYS A 266 -0.42 -49.68 -7.18
C CYS A 266 0.56 -50.06 -6.05
N VAL A 267 0.61 -51.34 -5.69
CA VAL A 267 1.51 -51.87 -4.64
C VAL A 267 2.98 -51.47 -4.87
N ALA A 268 3.42 -51.38 -6.13
CA ALA A 268 4.80 -51.11 -6.48
C ALA A 268 5.17 -49.61 -6.48
N SER A 269 4.17 -48.71 -6.49
CA SER A 269 4.42 -47.27 -6.64
C SER A 269 3.50 -46.44 -5.74
N PRO A 270 3.89 -46.19 -4.48
CA PRO A 270 3.25 -45.14 -3.68
C PRO A 270 3.46 -43.78 -4.34
N GLN A 271 2.48 -42.88 -4.22
CA GLN A 271 2.54 -41.55 -4.81
C GLN A 271 2.64 -40.49 -3.72
N GLU A 272 3.43 -39.46 -3.98
CA GLU A 272 3.63 -38.34 -3.07
C GLU A 272 3.14 -37.05 -3.72
N LEU A 273 2.27 -36.34 -3.00
CA LEU A 273 1.70 -35.08 -3.43
C LEU A 273 2.14 -33.98 -2.47
N VAL A 274 2.90 -33.02 -2.96
CA VAL A 274 3.31 -31.84 -2.18
C VAL A 274 2.36 -30.68 -2.43
N VAL A 275 1.90 -30.07 -1.36
CA VAL A 275 0.89 -29.01 -1.35
C VAL A 275 1.40 -27.86 -0.49
N ASP A 276 1.53 -26.67 -1.08
CA ASP A 276 1.86 -25.47 -0.34
C ASP A 276 0.61 -24.91 0.35
N VAL A 277 0.70 -24.72 1.66
CA VAL A 277 -0.39 -24.24 2.50
C VAL A 277 -0.03 -22.86 3.05
N PRO A 278 -0.83 -21.81 2.80
CA PRO A 278 -0.57 -20.49 3.35
C PRO A 278 -0.76 -20.46 4.88
N LEU A 279 0.16 -19.83 5.59
CA LEU A 279 0.12 -19.69 7.05
C LEU A 279 -0.44 -18.31 7.43
N SER A 280 -1.75 -18.22 7.61
CA SER A 280 -2.42 -16.95 7.92
C SER A 280 -2.52 -16.63 9.41
N HIS A 281 -2.34 -17.64 10.28
CA HIS A 281 -2.60 -17.51 11.71
C HIS A 281 -1.59 -18.33 12.54
N SER A 282 -1.31 -17.89 13.76
CA SER A 282 -0.36 -18.51 14.68
C SER A 282 -0.96 -19.47 15.73
N GLY A 283 -0.64 -20.75 15.67
CA GLY A 283 -1.26 -21.74 16.53
C GLY A 283 -0.89 -23.14 16.08
N GLU A 284 -1.70 -24.12 16.46
CA GLU A 284 -1.57 -25.48 15.96
C GLU A 284 -2.33 -25.58 14.64
N LEU A 285 -1.60 -25.87 13.56
CA LEU A 285 -2.17 -26.19 12.27
C LEU A 285 -2.16 -27.71 12.10
N LEU A 286 -3.32 -28.29 11.81
CA LEU A 286 -3.50 -29.73 11.68
C LEU A 286 -4.11 -30.05 10.32
N CYS A 287 -3.62 -31.10 9.67
CA CYS A 287 -4.31 -31.68 8.52
C CYS A 287 -5.39 -32.64 9.02
N THR A 288 -6.67 -32.32 8.77
CA THR A 288 -7.80 -33.08 9.34
C THR A 288 -8.40 -34.07 8.36
N SER A 289 -8.49 -33.73 7.07
CA SER A 289 -9.00 -34.68 6.08
C SER A 289 -8.54 -34.40 4.65
N LEU A 290 -8.62 -35.43 3.83
CA LEU A 290 -8.38 -35.40 2.38
C LEU A 290 -9.61 -35.99 1.68
N ALA A 291 -10.15 -35.29 0.69
CA ALA A 291 -11.23 -35.80 -0.16
C ALA A 291 -10.74 -36.02 -1.59
N ALA A 292 -11.07 -37.17 -2.16
CA ALA A 292 -10.72 -37.56 -3.53
C ALA A 292 -11.83 -38.42 -4.16
N ASP A 293 -11.85 -38.45 -5.48
CA ASP A 293 -12.63 -39.41 -6.26
C ASP A 293 -11.75 -40.59 -6.65
N VAL A 294 -12.10 -41.78 -6.17
CA VAL A 294 -11.33 -43.00 -6.41
C VAL A 294 -12.01 -43.84 -7.48
N HIS A 295 -11.25 -44.21 -8.50
CA HIS A 295 -11.69 -44.96 -9.66
C HIS A 295 -11.10 -46.37 -9.61
N VAL A 296 -11.96 -47.36 -9.37
CA VAL A 296 -11.58 -48.79 -9.34
C VAL A 296 -12.59 -49.61 -10.12
N GLY A 297 -12.11 -50.39 -11.10
CA GLY A 297 -12.95 -51.37 -11.79
C GLY A 297 -14.19 -50.77 -12.47
N GLY A 298 -14.10 -49.56 -13.03
CA GLY A 298 -15.21 -48.85 -13.69
C GLY A 298 -16.06 -47.98 -12.74
N VAL A 299 -15.94 -48.16 -11.43
CA VAL A 299 -16.69 -47.39 -10.42
C VAL A 299 -15.92 -46.16 -9.98
N ARG A 300 -16.62 -45.02 -9.85
CA ARG A 300 -16.14 -43.81 -9.16
C ARG A 300 -16.75 -43.75 -7.76
N VAL A 301 -15.89 -43.61 -6.74
CA VAL A 301 -16.30 -43.51 -5.34
C VAL A 301 -15.68 -42.29 -4.70
N ALA A 302 -16.52 -41.36 -4.23
CA ALA A 302 -16.04 -40.23 -3.44
C ALA A 302 -15.54 -40.74 -2.07
N THR A 303 -14.29 -40.47 -1.77
CA THR A 303 -13.61 -40.97 -0.58
C THR A 303 -13.05 -39.80 0.23
N ARG A 304 -13.24 -39.83 1.55
CA ARG A 304 -12.68 -38.89 2.51
C ARG A 304 -11.85 -39.63 3.55
N TRP A 305 -10.54 -39.43 3.56
CA TRP A 305 -9.68 -39.87 4.66
C TRP A 305 -9.66 -38.79 5.73
N ARG A 306 -9.95 -39.17 6.98
CA ARG A 306 -9.79 -38.34 8.17
C ARG A 306 -8.51 -38.75 8.88
N PHE A 307 -7.68 -37.77 9.19
CA PHE A 307 -6.45 -37.96 9.95
C PHE A 307 -6.76 -37.66 11.42
N ALA A 308 -6.74 -38.69 12.27
CA ALA A 308 -7.03 -38.52 13.69
C ALA A 308 -5.86 -37.86 14.42
N VAL A 309 -6.15 -36.84 15.22
CA VAL A 309 -5.15 -36.17 16.07
C VAL A 309 -5.11 -36.89 17.42
N GLY A 310 -4.06 -37.66 17.65
CA GLY A 310 -3.83 -38.39 18.89
C GLY A 310 -3.35 -39.80 18.64
N SER A 311 -2.53 -40.33 19.56
CA SER A 311 -1.95 -41.67 19.50
C SER A 311 -3.04 -42.71 19.27
N SER A 312 -3.25 -43.10 18.01
CA SER A 312 -4.14 -44.21 17.69
C SER A 312 -3.49 -45.48 18.26
N SER A 313 -4.00 -45.88 19.40
CA SER A 313 -3.76 -47.16 20.06
C SER A 313 -4.45 -48.28 19.25
N VAL A 314 -4.11 -48.40 17.97
CA VAL A 314 -4.39 -49.61 17.20
C VAL A 314 -3.38 -50.64 17.69
N GLY A 315 -3.80 -51.39 18.71
CA GLY A 315 -3.02 -52.44 19.34
C GLY A 315 -2.37 -53.39 18.34
N GLY A 316 -1.09 -53.66 18.61
CA GLY A 316 -0.24 -54.73 18.11
C GLY A 316 -0.72 -55.52 16.89
N MET A 317 -0.15 -55.21 15.73
CA MET A 317 0.12 -56.20 14.69
C MET A 317 1.61 -56.13 14.31
N PRO A 318 2.28 -57.27 14.08
CA PRO A 318 3.71 -57.30 13.79
C PRO A 318 4.00 -56.52 12.51
N ALA A 319 4.97 -55.60 12.63
CA ALA A 319 5.34 -54.68 11.58
C ALA A 319 6.01 -55.42 10.41
N THR A 320 5.40 -55.39 9.25
CA THR A 320 6.13 -55.44 7.98
C THR A 320 6.91 -54.13 7.81
N SER A 321 8.12 -54.20 7.25
CA SER A 321 9.15 -53.14 7.25
C SER A 321 8.69 -51.78 6.69
N THR A 322 7.65 -51.73 5.86
CA THR A 322 7.04 -50.50 5.36
C THR A 322 6.30 -49.70 6.44
N ARG A 323 5.76 -50.33 7.49
CA ARG A 323 4.99 -49.63 8.54
C ARG A 323 5.84 -48.85 9.55
N VAL A 324 7.11 -49.19 9.72
CA VAL A 324 8.03 -48.48 10.64
C VAL A 324 8.34 -47.07 10.12
N VAL A 325 8.44 -46.89 8.80
CA VAL A 325 8.65 -45.58 8.15
C VAL A 325 7.44 -44.65 8.34
N PHE A 326 6.23 -45.20 8.39
CA PHE A 326 5.01 -44.41 8.61
C PHE A 326 4.90 -43.85 10.02
N SER A 327 5.39 -44.57 11.05
CA SER A 327 5.33 -44.12 12.45
C SER A 327 6.06 -42.78 12.67
N ALA A 328 7.19 -42.54 11.99
CA ALA A 328 7.95 -41.30 12.11
C ALA A 328 7.34 -40.12 11.33
N LYS A 329 6.58 -40.40 10.26
CA LYS A 329 5.89 -39.38 9.46
C LYS A 329 4.54 -38.98 10.08
N ILE A 330 3.85 -39.90 10.75
CA ILE A 330 2.59 -39.64 11.46
C ILE A 330 2.77 -38.61 12.59
N SER A 331 3.93 -38.59 13.26
CA SER A 331 4.22 -37.57 14.29
C SER A 331 4.36 -36.13 13.77
N ARG A 332 4.40 -35.93 12.44
CA ARG A 332 4.49 -34.60 11.80
C ARG A 332 3.15 -34.12 11.22
N GLN A 333 2.02 -34.63 11.72
CA GLN A 333 0.67 -34.19 11.32
C GLN A 333 0.23 -32.85 11.92
N VAL A 334 0.98 -32.36 12.91
CA VAL A 334 0.74 -31.09 13.60
C VAL A 334 1.92 -30.16 13.34
N LEU A 335 1.63 -28.93 12.92
CA LEU A 335 2.60 -27.87 12.74
C LEU A 335 2.32 -26.75 13.74
N GLN A 336 3.29 -26.41 14.59
CA GLN A 336 3.21 -25.20 15.40
C GLN A 336 3.61 -24.00 14.55
N VAL A 337 2.68 -23.10 14.30
CA VAL A 337 2.95 -21.83 13.62
C VAL A 337 3.22 -20.77 14.67
N SER A 338 4.49 -20.41 14.86
CA SER A 338 4.86 -19.39 15.85
C SER A 338 4.61 -17.97 15.32
N ASN A 339 5.08 -17.69 14.11
CA ASN A 339 5.20 -16.33 13.57
C ASN A 339 4.81 -16.29 12.07
N PRO A 340 3.51 -16.08 11.74
CA PRO A 340 3.06 -15.85 10.37
C PRO A 340 3.29 -14.38 9.92
N PRO A 341 3.70 -14.11 8.67
CA PRO A 341 3.99 -12.77 8.19
C PRO A 341 2.84 -11.80 8.48
N THR A 342 3.16 -10.66 9.08
CA THR A 342 2.20 -9.56 9.26
C THR A 342 2.49 -8.46 8.26
N ILE A 343 1.46 -8.04 7.54
CA ILE A 343 1.56 -6.93 6.60
C ILE A 343 1.36 -5.63 7.38
N PHE A 344 2.46 -4.92 7.64
CA PHE A 344 2.42 -3.53 8.09
C PHE A 344 2.40 -2.60 6.87
N ARG A 345 1.30 -1.88 6.66
CA ARG A 345 1.12 -1.04 5.48
C ARG A 345 0.81 0.38 5.90
N VAL A 346 1.68 1.28 5.45
CA VAL A 346 1.47 2.73 5.50
C VAL A 346 1.13 3.23 4.10
N LYS A 347 0.00 3.93 3.97
CA LYS A 347 -0.40 4.67 2.78
C LYS A 347 -0.27 6.17 3.07
N CYS A 348 0.46 6.87 2.20
CA CYS A 348 0.58 8.32 2.20
C CYS A 348 0.62 8.80 0.74
N PRO A 349 0.25 10.05 0.44
CA PRO A 349 0.45 10.61 -0.89
C PRO A 349 1.94 10.66 -1.23
N SER A 350 2.26 10.53 -2.53
CA SER A 350 3.63 10.58 -3.03
C SER A 350 4.13 12.02 -3.24
N LEU A 351 3.23 12.93 -3.61
CA LEU A 351 3.51 14.33 -3.91
C LEU A 351 2.50 15.24 -3.19
N LEU A 352 3.03 16.22 -2.47
CA LEU A 352 2.30 17.35 -1.92
C LEU A 352 2.73 18.60 -2.69
N GLN A 353 1.77 19.35 -3.19
CA GLN A 353 2.00 20.65 -3.80
C GLN A 353 1.39 21.72 -2.90
N ALA A 354 2.14 22.79 -2.69
CA ALA A 354 1.75 23.89 -1.83
C ALA A 354 2.34 25.20 -2.37
N VAL A 355 1.77 26.32 -1.97
CA VAL A 355 2.37 27.64 -2.12
C VAL A 355 3.16 27.97 -0.85
N GLU A 356 4.24 28.73 -0.96
CA GLU A 356 4.92 29.28 0.23
C GLU A 356 3.87 29.95 1.13
N GLY A 357 4.03 29.83 2.45
CA GLY A 357 3.11 30.36 3.47
C GLY A 357 1.82 29.56 3.65
N GLU A 358 1.51 28.59 2.78
CA GLU A 358 0.35 27.70 2.89
C GLU A 358 0.59 26.57 3.90
N CYS A 359 -0.49 26.08 4.51
CA CYS A 359 -0.50 24.81 5.24
C CYS A 359 -1.07 23.72 4.34
N ALA A 360 -0.22 22.80 3.90
CA ALA A 360 -0.66 21.70 3.06
C ALA A 360 -0.92 20.45 3.90
N GLU A 361 -2.09 19.85 3.71
CA GLU A 361 -2.56 18.73 4.51
C GLU A 361 -2.50 17.41 3.73
N CYS A 362 -2.17 16.33 4.43
CA CYS A 362 -2.25 14.99 3.88
C CYS A 362 -2.73 13.95 4.90
N ASP A 363 -3.50 13.00 4.41
CA ASP A 363 -3.92 11.83 5.17
C ASP A 363 -2.88 10.72 5.08
N ILE A 364 -2.51 10.19 6.25
CA ILE A 364 -1.67 9.01 6.38
C ILE A 364 -2.52 7.91 7.02
N ILE A 365 -2.61 6.77 6.32
CA ILE A 365 -3.37 5.61 6.79
C ILE A 365 -2.37 4.52 7.15
N ILE A 366 -2.39 4.12 8.42
CA ILE A 366 -1.56 3.04 8.95
C ILE A 366 -2.49 1.86 9.20
N SER A 367 -2.16 0.71 8.61
CA SER A 367 -2.95 -0.51 8.73
C SER A 367 -2.04 -1.69 9.04
N CYS A 368 -2.55 -2.60 9.86
CA CYS A 368 -1.87 -3.83 10.18
C CYS A 368 -2.77 -5.03 9.91
N GLY A 369 -2.19 -6.10 9.39
CA GLY A 369 -2.90 -7.34 9.09
C GLY A 369 -3.30 -8.10 10.36
N SER A 370 -2.77 -9.32 10.52
CA SER A 370 -3.21 -10.29 11.52
C SER A 370 -2.74 -10.04 12.97
N LEU A 371 -1.87 -9.05 13.20
CA LEU A 371 -1.33 -8.73 14.52
C LEU A 371 -1.44 -7.23 14.77
N GLY A 372 -1.99 -6.85 15.92
CA GLY A 372 -1.99 -5.46 16.37
C GLY A 372 -0.57 -4.98 16.68
N VAL A 373 -0.34 -3.69 16.51
CA VAL A 373 0.92 -3.01 16.77
C VAL A 373 0.71 -1.88 17.76
N ARG A 374 1.66 -1.68 18.67
CA ARG A 374 1.56 -0.73 19.79
C ARG A 374 2.78 0.18 19.89
N ASN A 375 2.66 1.25 20.69
CA ASN A 375 3.72 2.22 20.94
C ASN A 375 4.27 2.80 19.64
N GLY A 376 3.36 3.23 18.76
CA GLY A 376 3.71 3.78 17.46
C GLY A 376 4.47 5.10 17.58
N CYS A 377 5.48 5.30 16.75
CA CYS A 377 6.11 6.59 16.54
C CYS A 377 6.22 6.92 15.05
N MET A 378 6.00 8.18 14.70
CA MET A 378 6.26 8.73 13.37
C MET A 378 7.37 9.75 13.50
N THR A 379 8.47 9.54 12.77
CA THR A 379 9.66 10.39 12.79
C THR A 379 9.85 11.09 11.44
N LEU A 380 10.10 12.40 11.48
CA LEU A 380 10.39 13.23 10.30
C LEU A 380 11.59 14.16 10.58
N PRO A 381 12.35 14.58 9.57
CA PRO A 381 13.33 15.65 9.70
C PRO A 381 12.71 16.95 10.25
N HIS A 382 13.43 17.62 11.14
CA HIS A 382 13.06 18.90 11.72
C HIS A 382 13.86 20.03 11.07
N GLU A 383 13.24 20.74 10.11
CA GLU A 383 13.85 21.91 9.46
C GLU A 383 12.92 23.12 9.55
N PRO A 384 12.83 23.78 10.73
CA PRO A 384 11.85 24.83 11.03
C PRO A 384 12.05 26.12 10.22
N LYS A 385 13.15 26.20 9.46
CA LYS A 385 13.40 27.28 8.48
C LYS A 385 12.71 27.03 7.14
N LEU A 386 12.38 25.78 6.82
CA LEU A 386 11.75 25.38 5.55
C LEU A 386 10.29 24.99 5.75
N PHE A 387 9.96 24.25 6.81
CA PHE A 387 8.59 23.83 7.10
C PHE A 387 8.38 23.53 8.59
N ARG A 388 7.12 23.50 9.02
CA ARG A 388 6.71 22.98 10.33
C ARG A 388 5.62 21.94 10.14
N VAL A 389 5.67 20.87 10.93
CA VAL A 389 4.71 19.76 10.83
C VAL A 389 3.90 19.69 12.12
N VAL A 390 2.59 19.55 11.96
CA VAL A 390 1.66 19.20 13.04
C VAL A 390 0.87 17.98 12.60
N CYS A 391 0.60 17.08 13.52
CA CYS A 391 -0.15 15.85 13.23
C CYS A 391 -1.30 15.72 14.21
N TRP A 392 -2.47 15.33 13.69
CA TRP A 392 -3.67 15.03 14.48
C TRP A 392 -4.07 13.57 14.28
N SER A 393 -4.68 13.00 15.32
CA SER A 393 -5.38 11.73 15.23
C SER A 393 -6.73 11.89 14.52
N SER A 394 -7.37 10.78 14.16
CA SER A 394 -8.73 10.75 13.63
C SER A 394 -9.80 11.34 14.55
N ALA A 395 -9.48 11.57 15.84
CA ALA A 395 -10.34 12.25 16.80
C ALA A 395 -10.13 13.78 16.81
N ASN A 396 -9.36 14.33 15.86
CA ASN A 396 -8.91 15.72 15.81
C ASN A 396 -8.10 16.18 17.04
N GLU A 397 -7.49 15.24 17.76
CA GLU A 397 -6.59 15.55 18.87
C GLU A 397 -5.15 15.65 18.37
N PRO A 398 -4.40 16.72 18.71
CA PRO A 398 -3.01 16.87 18.30
C PRO A 398 -2.15 15.78 18.97
N LEU A 399 -1.28 15.14 18.18
CA LEU A 399 -0.39 14.11 18.68
C LEU A 399 0.73 14.71 19.54
N LEU A 400 1.13 13.97 20.58
CA LEU A 400 2.27 14.33 21.42
C LEU A 400 3.55 14.35 20.57
N VAL A 401 4.28 15.46 20.65
CA VAL A 401 5.47 15.73 19.84
C VAL A 401 6.71 15.85 20.71
N THR A 402 7.81 15.26 20.26
CA THR A 402 9.14 15.40 20.87
C THR A 402 10.16 15.77 19.79
N GLU A 403 11.04 16.72 20.08
CA GLU A 403 12.07 17.19 19.16
C GLU A 403 13.45 16.73 19.65
N THR A 404 14.19 16.01 18.82
CA THR A 404 15.52 15.47 19.17
C THR A 404 16.44 15.48 17.96
N CYS A 405 17.65 16.05 18.09
CA CYS A 405 18.75 15.92 17.12
C CYS A 405 18.34 16.14 15.63
N GLY A 406 17.60 17.20 15.33
CA GLY A 406 17.17 17.50 13.95
C GLY A 406 16.04 16.61 13.43
N GLN A 407 15.31 15.92 14.31
CA GLN A 407 14.12 15.15 14.00
C GLN A 407 12.96 15.52 14.92
N VAL A 408 11.74 15.44 14.39
CA VAL A 408 10.49 15.50 15.15
C VAL A 408 9.91 14.10 15.22
N ARG A 409 9.48 13.70 16.42
CA ARG A 409 8.82 12.44 16.70
C ARG A 409 7.42 12.67 17.23
N PHE A 410 6.43 12.09 16.56
CA PHE A 410 5.03 12.07 16.98
C PHE A 410 4.67 10.71 17.56
N ALA A 411 4.02 10.69 18.72
CA ALA A 411 3.44 9.47 19.28
C ALA A 411 2.17 9.13 18.50
N VAL A 412 2.16 7.96 17.87
CA VAL A 412 1.06 7.51 17.00
C VAL A 412 0.20 6.48 17.74
N PRO A 413 -1.14 6.51 17.57
CA PRO A 413 -2.02 5.54 18.20
C PRO A 413 -1.67 4.08 17.85
N ASP A 414 -1.97 3.19 18.80
CA ASP A 414 -1.93 1.74 18.61
C ASP A 414 -2.92 1.32 17.51
N VAL A 415 -2.57 0.30 16.74
CA VAL A 415 -3.39 -0.24 15.65
C VAL A 415 -3.76 -1.67 15.99
N ALA A 416 -5.05 -1.97 16.18
CA ALA A 416 -5.48 -3.34 16.43
C ALA A 416 -5.37 -4.21 15.15
N SER A 417 -5.44 -5.53 15.34
CA SER A 417 -5.42 -6.48 14.22
C SER A 417 -6.59 -6.24 13.27
N GLY A 418 -6.32 -6.07 11.97
CA GLY A 418 -7.31 -5.84 10.95
C GLY A 418 -7.89 -4.42 10.93
N GLU A 419 -7.42 -3.52 11.80
CA GLU A 419 -7.86 -2.13 11.86
C GLU A 419 -6.88 -1.18 11.16
N SER A 420 -7.34 0.05 10.96
CA SER A 420 -6.53 1.14 10.42
C SER A 420 -6.68 2.41 11.23
N VAL A 421 -5.57 3.09 11.46
CA VAL A 421 -5.53 4.42 12.06
C VAL A 421 -5.32 5.46 10.96
N HIS A 422 -6.08 6.54 11.05
CA HIS A 422 -5.98 7.69 10.16
C HIS A 422 -5.32 8.84 10.90
N LEU A 423 -4.29 9.41 10.29
CA LEU A 423 -3.58 10.58 10.78
C LEU A 423 -3.71 11.69 9.76
N LEU A 424 -4.06 12.88 10.22
CA LEU A 424 -3.99 14.09 9.41
C LEU A 424 -2.66 14.77 9.70
N VAL A 425 -1.84 14.99 8.69
CA VAL A 425 -0.57 15.71 8.79
C VAL A 425 -0.71 17.05 8.08
N SER A 426 -0.51 18.16 8.78
CA SER A 426 -0.46 19.49 8.19
C SER A 426 0.98 20.00 8.21
N ILE A 427 1.44 20.46 7.05
CA ILE A 427 2.79 20.94 6.83
C ILE A 427 2.69 22.42 6.46
N ALA A 428 3.04 23.27 7.41
CA ALA A 428 3.20 24.70 7.17
C ALA A 428 4.47 24.93 6.34
N CYS A 429 4.30 25.36 5.09
CA CYS A 429 5.36 25.51 4.10
C CYS A 429 5.98 26.91 4.24
N ILE A 430 7.12 27.02 4.93
CA ILE A 430 7.71 28.32 5.29
C ILE A 430 8.51 28.92 4.13
N ARG A 431 9.11 28.08 3.28
CA ARG A 431 9.96 28.52 2.17
C ARG A 431 9.64 27.77 0.90
N CYS A 432 9.67 28.48 -0.23
CA CYS A 432 9.68 27.84 -1.53
C CYS A 432 10.93 26.95 -1.67
N ALA A 433 10.69 25.69 -1.92
CA ALA A 433 11.71 24.66 -2.09
C ALA A 433 11.04 23.39 -2.60
N GLU A 434 11.81 22.58 -3.31
CA GLU A 434 11.45 21.20 -3.57
C GLU A 434 12.31 20.30 -2.68
N PHE A 435 11.67 19.48 -1.85
CA PHE A 435 12.37 18.57 -0.97
C PHE A 435 11.67 17.23 -0.83
N ARG A 436 12.45 16.21 -0.47
CA ARG A 436 12.00 14.84 -0.23
C ARG A 436 12.13 14.54 1.25
N LEU A 437 10.99 14.38 1.92
CA LEU A 437 10.89 14.17 3.34
C LEU A 437 10.78 12.66 3.64
N PRO A 438 11.82 12.00 4.18
CA PRO A 438 11.68 10.65 4.71
C PRO A 438 10.83 10.68 5.99
N VAL A 439 9.79 9.86 6.02
CA VAL A 439 8.88 9.67 7.14
C VAL A 439 9.00 8.22 7.59
N THR A 440 9.55 8.02 8.77
CA THR A 440 9.74 6.68 9.35
C THR A 440 8.64 6.41 10.37
N PHE A 441 7.97 5.28 10.21
CA PHE A 441 6.98 4.77 11.14
C PHE A 441 7.58 3.57 11.87
N GLU A 442 7.60 3.61 13.19
CA GLU A 442 8.10 2.51 14.02
C GLU A 442 6.99 2.09 15.00
N TYR A 443 6.84 0.80 15.19
CA TYR A 443 5.90 0.22 16.14
C TYR A 443 6.53 -0.98 16.84
N SER A 444 5.97 -1.33 17.99
CA SER A 444 6.24 -2.59 18.66
C SER A 444 5.12 -3.59 18.36
N ALA A 445 5.48 -4.79 17.94
CA ALA A 445 4.59 -5.94 17.82
C ALA A 445 4.96 -6.97 18.88
N ASP A 446 3.98 -7.49 19.63
CA ASP A 446 4.20 -8.45 20.73
C ASP A 446 5.04 -9.67 20.31
N ARG A 447 5.00 -10.06 19.02
CA ARG A 447 5.67 -11.25 18.48
C ARG A 447 6.90 -10.97 17.62
N TYR A 448 6.99 -9.78 17.03
CA TYR A 448 8.07 -9.43 16.09
C TYR A 448 9.06 -8.41 16.64
N GLY A 449 8.82 -7.89 17.85
CA GLY A 449 9.62 -6.79 18.38
C GLY A 449 9.33 -5.51 17.60
N GLY A 450 10.39 -4.77 17.22
CA GLY A 450 10.25 -3.52 16.47
C GLY A 450 9.96 -3.77 14.99
N VAL A 451 8.87 -3.20 14.48
CA VAL A 451 8.57 -3.12 13.04
C VAL A 451 8.72 -1.68 12.57
N SER A 452 9.33 -1.46 11.41
CA SER A 452 9.49 -0.13 10.84
C SER A 452 9.17 -0.08 9.34
N CYS A 453 8.65 1.06 8.90
CA CYS A 453 8.41 1.36 7.50
C CYS A 453 8.83 2.80 7.22
N CYS A 454 9.60 3.00 6.16
CA CYS A 454 9.97 4.34 5.71
C CYS A 454 9.23 4.68 4.41
N ARG A 455 8.62 5.86 4.38
CA ARG A 455 7.97 6.45 3.20
C ARG A 455 8.66 7.75 2.87
N THR A 456 8.74 8.09 1.58
CA THR A 456 9.29 9.37 1.14
C THR A 456 8.14 10.22 0.61
N LEU A 457 7.89 11.36 1.26
CA LEU A 457 6.93 12.37 0.83
C LEU A 457 7.67 13.44 0.02
N GLN A 458 7.35 13.61 -1.25
CA GLN A 458 7.87 14.73 -2.05
C GLN A 458 6.99 15.95 -1.83
N ILE A 459 7.60 17.08 -1.49
CA ILE A 459 6.90 18.36 -1.28
C ILE A 459 7.47 19.38 -2.25
N SER A 460 6.60 19.93 -3.11
CA SER A 460 6.89 21.02 -4.04
C SER A 460 6.21 22.27 -3.50
N VAL A 461 7.00 23.19 -2.94
CA VAL A 461 6.51 24.48 -2.46
C VAL A 461 6.90 25.54 -3.50
N ASP A 462 5.91 26.04 -4.23
CA ASP A 462 6.11 27.07 -5.24
C ASP A 462 6.01 28.47 -4.58
N PRO A 463 6.80 29.48 -5.01
CA PRO A 463 6.54 30.86 -4.62
C PRO A 463 5.16 31.29 -5.17
N PRO A 464 4.51 32.31 -4.58
CA PRO A 464 3.18 32.73 -5.05
C PRO A 464 3.24 33.44 -6.40
N PHE A 465 4.18 34.37 -6.57
CA PHE A 465 4.35 35.15 -7.80
C PHE A 465 5.82 35.39 -8.14
N ASN A 466 6.07 35.65 -9.41
CA ASN A 466 7.24 36.38 -9.90
C ASN A 466 6.81 37.80 -10.32
N ALA A 467 7.55 38.84 -9.89
CA ALA A 467 7.16 40.24 -10.09
C ALA A 467 8.10 41.00 -11.04
N GLU A 468 7.58 41.42 -12.20
CA GLU A 468 8.31 42.22 -13.18
C GLU A 468 7.90 43.69 -13.11
N HIS A 469 8.85 44.62 -13.22
CA HIS A 469 8.61 46.05 -13.03
C HIS A 469 9.09 46.84 -14.26
N SER A 470 8.26 47.76 -14.74
CA SER A 470 8.63 48.72 -15.79
C SER A 470 8.17 50.12 -15.40
N MET A 471 9.01 51.14 -15.55
CA MET A 471 8.71 52.52 -15.21
C MET A 471 8.79 53.44 -16.43
N MET A 472 7.90 54.44 -16.49
CA MET A 472 7.83 55.45 -17.55
C MET A 472 7.67 56.85 -16.93
N GLY A 473 8.49 57.81 -17.35
CA GLY A 473 8.30 59.24 -17.06
C GLY A 473 7.40 59.92 -18.10
N GLU A 474 6.97 61.16 -17.86
CA GLU A 474 6.10 61.92 -18.75
C GLU A 474 6.76 62.19 -20.13
N SER A 475 6.53 61.30 -21.09
CA SER A 475 6.59 61.64 -22.52
C SER A 475 5.59 60.88 -23.41
N LEU A 476 4.60 60.19 -22.84
CA LEU A 476 3.67 59.34 -23.62
C LEU A 476 2.17 59.57 -23.37
N TRP A 477 1.80 60.48 -22.49
CA TRP A 477 0.38 60.79 -22.21
C TRP A 477 0.12 62.31 -22.32
N GLY A 478 0.47 62.88 -23.47
CA GLY A 478 -0.01 64.22 -23.85
C GLY A 478 -1.50 64.18 -24.24
N ASP A 479 -2.17 65.34 -24.14
CA ASP A 479 -3.58 65.59 -24.44
C ASP A 479 -4.21 64.64 -25.47
N ALA A 480 -5.28 63.98 -25.04
CA ALA A 480 -6.36 63.17 -25.66
C ALA A 480 -6.49 62.91 -27.19
N ALA A 481 -5.53 63.24 -28.06
CA ALA A 481 -5.65 63.15 -29.51
C ALA A 481 -4.43 62.54 -30.25
N ALA A 482 -3.36 62.14 -29.55
CA ALA A 482 -2.21 61.47 -30.17
C ALA A 482 -2.31 59.93 -30.07
N ALA A 483 -2.07 59.23 -31.18
CA ALA A 483 -2.11 57.77 -31.24
C ALA A 483 -1.10 57.14 -30.25
N LEU A 484 -1.58 56.17 -29.45
CA LEU A 484 -0.79 55.32 -28.55
C LEU A 484 0.37 54.65 -29.32
N SER A 485 1.57 55.22 -29.22
CA SER A 485 2.78 54.50 -29.60
C SER A 485 3.25 53.66 -28.41
N VAL A 486 3.02 52.35 -28.48
CA VAL A 486 3.68 51.37 -27.60
C VAL A 486 5.19 51.48 -27.81
N PRO A 487 6.01 51.85 -26.81
CA PRO A 487 7.45 51.87 -26.99
C PRO A 487 8.00 50.44 -27.01
N SER A 488 9.00 50.23 -27.86
CA SER A 488 9.73 48.98 -28.05
C SER A 488 10.21 48.36 -26.72
N THR A 489 9.86 47.09 -26.52
CA THR A 489 10.52 46.16 -25.59
C THR A 489 12.04 46.19 -25.80
N ARG A 490 12.78 46.90 -24.93
CA ARG A 490 14.21 46.62 -24.76
C ARG A 490 14.34 45.35 -23.93
N LEU A 491 14.70 44.25 -24.60
CA LEU A 491 14.94 42.89 -24.11
C LEU A 491 16.12 42.74 -23.12
N SER A 492 16.31 43.67 -22.19
CA SER A 492 17.31 43.50 -21.14
C SER A 492 16.61 43.64 -19.79
N TYR A 493 16.99 42.79 -18.84
CA TYR A 493 16.62 42.79 -17.42
C TYR A 493 15.43 41.88 -17.03
N VAL A 494 15.60 40.57 -17.24
CA VAL A 494 14.94 39.57 -16.37
C VAL A 494 15.87 39.37 -15.16
N GLN A 495 15.36 39.57 -13.95
CA GLN A 495 16.10 39.32 -12.71
C GLN A 495 15.22 38.47 -11.78
N TYR A 496 15.82 37.43 -11.17
CA TYR A 496 15.17 36.57 -10.19
C TYR A 496 15.43 37.12 -8.77
N ASP A 497 14.37 37.29 -7.98
CA ASP A 497 14.44 37.87 -6.63
C ASP A 497 14.82 36.83 -5.55
N LYS A 498 15.47 37.28 -4.47
CA LYS A 498 15.57 36.52 -3.21
C LYS A 498 14.39 36.90 -2.32
N SER A 499 13.44 36.00 -2.17
CA SER A 499 12.25 36.16 -1.32
C SER A 499 12.56 35.83 0.14
N VAL A 500 12.24 36.74 1.07
CA VAL A 500 12.32 36.51 2.52
C VAL A 500 10.91 36.56 3.11
N LEU A 501 10.36 35.41 3.49
CA LEU A 501 9.17 35.29 4.32
C LEU A 501 9.52 35.71 5.75
N VAL A 502 8.74 36.63 6.30
CA VAL A 502 8.85 37.10 7.69
C VAL A 502 7.46 37.18 8.30
N LYS A 503 7.30 36.85 9.59
CA LYS A 503 6.00 37.03 10.24
C LYS A 503 5.73 38.50 10.50
N ALA A 504 4.48 38.93 10.39
CA ALA A 504 4.07 40.29 10.70
C ALA A 504 4.46 40.73 12.13
N ALA A 505 4.40 39.80 13.07
CA ALA A 505 4.80 40.01 14.46
C ALA A 505 6.31 40.31 14.65
N ASP A 506 7.16 39.86 13.73
CA ASP A 506 8.63 39.98 13.85
C ASP A 506 9.15 41.34 13.34
N ILE A 507 8.32 42.11 12.61
CA ILE A 507 8.74 43.37 11.94
C ILE A 507 8.05 44.61 12.51
N PHE A 508 6.75 44.52 12.84
CA PHE A 508 5.99 45.71 13.22
C PHE A 508 5.63 45.72 14.71
N SER A 509 6.19 46.67 15.46
CA SER A 509 5.78 47.01 16.83
C SER A 509 4.65 48.06 16.87
N SER A 510 3.87 48.20 15.79
CA SER A 510 2.84 49.25 15.64
C SER A 510 1.48 48.82 16.22
N PRO A 511 0.79 49.67 17.01
CA PRO A 511 -0.54 49.37 17.57
C PRO A 511 -1.66 49.28 16.51
N LEU A 512 -1.46 49.81 15.30
CA LEU A 512 -2.49 49.88 14.25
C LEU A 512 -2.69 48.55 13.48
N ILE A 513 -1.79 47.56 13.67
CA ILE A 513 -1.84 46.24 13.02
C ILE A 513 -2.36 45.16 13.99
N THR A 514 -2.83 45.56 15.17
CA THR A 514 -3.18 44.65 16.28
C THR A 514 -4.37 43.72 16.03
N ASN A 515 -5.20 43.98 15.02
CA ASN A 515 -6.36 43.12 14.68
C ASN A 515 -6.02 41.90 13.79
N TRP A 516 -4.78 41.74 13.33
CA TRP A 516 -4.42 40.76 12.28
C TRP A 516 -3.36 39.74 12.73
N LYS A 517 -3.27 39.47 14.04
CA LYS A 517 -2.00 39.11 14.68
C LYS A 517 -1.49 37.68 14.58
N ASP A 518 -2.25 36.68 14.11
CA ASP A 518 -1.79 35.29 14.23
C ASP A 518 -1.65 34.49 12.91
N ASP A 519 -2.29 34.90 11.80
CA ASP A 519 -2.38 34.07 10.57
C ASP A 519 -1.74 34.68 9.30
N CYS A 520 -1.01 35.79 9.43
CA CYS A 520 -0.51 36.55 8.27
C CYS A 520 1.02 36.50 8.15
N ALA A 521 1.53 35.94 7.04
CA ALA A 521 2.95 35.96 6.69
C ALA A 521 3.25 37.06 5.65
N LEU A 522 4.31 37.86 5.87
CA LEU A 522 4.79 38.89 4.93
C LEU A 522 5.86 38.28 4.02
N TYR A 523 5.75 38.51 2.71
CA TYR A 523 6.86 38.29 1.78
C TYR A 523 7.60 39.59 1.57
N PHE A 524 8.93 39.56 1.64
CA PHE A 524 9.78 40.64 1.19
C PHE A 524 10.59 40.18 0.00
N PHE A 525 10.46 40.88 -1.13
CA PHE A 525 11.35 40.70 -2.27
C PHE A 525 12.48 41.73 -2.17
N THR A 526 13.71 41.26 -2.01
CA THR A 526 14.89 42.14 -2.03
C THR A 526 15.69 41.90 -3.30
N LYS A 527 15.87 42.97 -4.09
CA LYS A 527 16.65 42.95 -5.33
C LYS A 527 18.14 43.21 -5.04
N GLU A 528 19.02 42.39 -5.60
CA GLU A 528 20.45 42.71 -5.80
C GLU A 528 20.58 43.51 -7.11
N ALA A 529 20.59 44.85 -7.04
CA ALA A 529 20.44 45.74 -8.20
C ALA A 529 21.43 45.50 -9.38
N THR A 530 20.90 45.43 -10.61
CA THR A 530 21.67 45.64 -11.86
C THR A 530 21.13 46.77 -12.76
N ALA A 531 20.05 47.45 -12.37
CA ALA A 531 19.59 48.63 -13.10
C ALA A 531 20.50 49.82 -12.79
N LYS A 532 21.08 50.45 -13.83
CA LYS A 532 21.53 51.84 -13.75
C LYS A 532 20.31 52.66 -13.30
N GLU A 533 20.51 53.46 -12.26
CA GLU A 533 19.48 54.21 -11.53
C GLU A 533 18.36 54.75 -12.44
N PHE A 534 17.09 54.58 -12.05
CA PHE A 534 15.96 55.18 -12.76
C PHE A 534 15.93 56.68 -12.46
N VAL A 535 16.31 57.51 -13.42
CA VAL A 535 16.38 58.97 -13.25
C VAL A 535 15.12 59.64 -13.82
N PHE A 536 14.44 60.46 -13.01
CA PHE A 536 13.25 61.25 -13.38
C PHE A 536 13.38 62.69 -12.88
N GLN A 537 12.55 63.62 -13.37
CA GLN A 537 12.59 65.01 -12.92
C GLN A 537 11.64 65.28 -11.75
N LEU A 538 11.96 66.27 -10.92
CA LEU A 538 11.07 66.73 -9.86
C LEU A 538 9.78 67.29 -10.46
N GLY A 539 8.64 66.74 -10.01
CA GLY A 539 7.33 67.10 -10.54
C GLY A 539 6.83 66.20 -11.67
N ASP A 540 7.67 65.32 -12.23
CA ASP A 540 7.20 64.34 -13.23
C ASP A 540 6.24 63.33 -12.59
N THR A 541 5.15 63.02 -13.30
CA THR A 541 4.35 61.83 -12.99
C THR A 541 5.08 60.58 -13.46
N VAL A 542 5.52 59.73 -12.54
CA VAL A 542 6.12 58.43 -12.85
C VAL A 542 5.04 57.36 -12.86
N THR A 543 4.90 56.67 -13.99
CA THR A 543 4.00 55.51 -14.12
C THR A 543 4.80 54.22 -14.00
N LEU A 544 4.53 53.44 -12.96
CA LEU A 544 5.04 52.08 -12.74
C LEU A 544 3.99 51.07 -13.20
N CYS A 545 4.36 50.16 -14.09
CA CYS A 545 3.63 48.93 -14.34
C CYS A 545 4.36 47.77 -13.65
N CYS A 546 3.67 47.10 -12.72
CA CYS A 546 4.15 45.91 -12.04
C CYS A 546 3.30 44.71 -12.46
N THR A 547 3.93 43.68 -13.01
CA THR A 547 3.26 42.47 -13.48
C THR A 547 3.58 41.31 -12.55
N PHE A 548 2.55 40.74 -11.93
CA PHE A 548 2.62 39.57 -11.05
C PHE A 548 2.26 38.32 -11.84
N ARG A 549 3.25 37.50 -12.17
CA ARG A 549 3.05 36.21 -12.83
C ARG A 549 2.87 35.11 -11.79
N CYS A 550 1.78 34.36 -11.85
CA CYS A 550 1.54 33.21 -10.99
C CYS A 550 2.60 32.13 -11.24
N THR A 551 3.23 31.64 -10.17
CA THR A 551 4.24 30.57 -10.22
C THR A 551 3.75 29.26 -9.60
N ALA A 552 2.56 29.26 -8.99
CA ALA A 552 1.97 28.08 -8.38
C ALA A 552 1.35 27.17 -9.44
N LYS A 553 1.73 25.89 -9.45
CA LYS A 553 1.23 24.91 -10.44
C LYS A 553 -0.28 24.66 -10.38
N LEU A 554 -0.88 24.84 -9.21
CA LEU A 554 -2.31 24.70 -8.99
C LEU A 554 -3.06 26.03 -9.12
N GLY A 555 -2.37 27.10 -9.50
CA GLY A 555 -2.94 28.44 -9.56
C GLY A 555 -3.28 29.02 -8.18
N ILE A 556 -3.63 30.30 -8.18
CA ILE A 556 -3.99 31.08 -7.00
C ILE A 556 -5.09 32.09 -7.35
N THR A 557 -5.90 32.45 -6.37
CA THR A 557 -6.86 33.54 -6.52
C THR A 557 -6.22 34.85 -6.10
N PHE A 558 -6.01 35.75 -7.05
CA PHE A 558 -5.59 37.12 -6.80
C PHE A 558 -6.78 37.92 -6.27
N LEU A 559 -6.70 38.41 -5.03
CA LEU A 559 -7.82 39.12 -4.40
C LEU A 559 -7.80 40.61 -4.78
N HIS A 560 -6.74 41.32 -4.43
CA HIS A 560 -6.50 42.72 -4.79
C HIS A 560 -5.04 43.10 -4.48
N ALA A 561 -4.59 44.26 -4.93
CA ALA A 561 -3.30 44.81 -4.56
C ALA A 561 -3.39 46.29 -4.19
N GLU A 562 -2.62 46.69 -3.17
CA GLU A 562 -2.57 48.05 -2.65
C GLU A 562 -1.14 48.58 -2.68
N VAL A 563 -0.97 49.90 -2.84
CA VAL A 563 0.35 50.55 -2.77
C VAL A 563 0.48 51.29 -1.46
N THR A 564 1.59 51.04 -0.75
CA THR A 564 2.01 51.86 0.38
C THR A 564 3.18 52.74 -0.09
N GLY A 565 2.92 54.04 -0.24
CA GLY A 565 3.93 55.04 -0.62
C GLY A 565 4.96 55.30 0.47
N GLY A 566 6.19 55.63 0.09
CA GLY A 566 7.21 56.14 1.00
C GLY A 566 6.99 57.62 1.36
N ASP A 567 7.64 58.11 2.41
CA ASP A 567 7.45 59.47 2.96
C ASP A 567 7.71 60.61 1.96
N ASP A 568 8.59 60.38 0.97
CA ASP A 568 9.02 61.37 -0.03
C ASP A 568 8.29 61.19 -1.39
N VAL A 569 7.18 60.44 -1.43
CA VAL A 569 6.45 60.09 -2.67
C VAL A 569 4.95 60.19 -2.48
N ASP A 570 4.29 60.99 -3.32
CA ASP A 570 2.84 61.08 -3.39
C ASP A 570 2.29 60.07 -4.40
N VAL A 571 1.51 59.10 -3.93
CA VAL A 571 0.81 58.15 -4.81
C VAL A 571 -0.42 58.84 -5.40
N LEU A 572 -0.40 59.12 -6.69
CA LEU A 572 -1.47 59.84 -7.39
C LEU A 572 -2.64 58.93 -7.76
N SER A 573 -2.34 57.74 -8.28
CA SER A 573 -3.38 56.76 -8.64
C SER A 573 -2.81 55.34 -8.69
N CYS A 574 -3.69 54.38 -8.49
CA CYS A 574 -3.38 52.96 -8.48
C CYS A 574 -4.53 52.22 -9.17
N TYR A 575 -4.21 51.39 -10.15
CA TYR A 575 -5.17 50.57 -10.87
C TYR A 575 -4.63 49.15 -11.01
N CYS A 576 -5.44 48.17 -10.63
CA CYS A 576 -5.14 46.75 -10.76
C CYS A 576 -6.41 46.08 -11.27
N GLY A 577 -6.34 45.39 -12.42
CA GLY A 577 -7.47 44.91 -13.26
C GLY A 577 -8.78 44.49 -12.56
N GLU A 578 -9.21 43.23 -12.71
CA GLU A 578 -10.39 42.71 -12.01
C GLU A 578 -9.97 42.11 -10.65
N GLU A 579 -10.58 42.62 -9.58
CA GLU A 579 -10.43 42.06 -8.23
C GLU A 579 -10.99 40.64 -8.17
N SER A 580 -10.38 39.78 -7.35
CA SER A 580 -10.79 38.38 -7.14
C SER A 580 -10.75 37.52 -8.40
N SER A 581 -9.69 37.65 -9.21
CA SER A 581 -9.44 36.81 -10.38
C SER A 581 -8.62 35.57 -10.02
N TYR A 582 -9.01 34.42 -10.58
CA TYR A 582 -8.20 33.20 -10.48
C TYR A 582 -7.11 33.21 -11.56
N LEU A 583 -5.88 32.86 -11.18
CA LEU A 583 -4.70 32.83 -12.04
C LEU A 583 -4.11 31.42 -12.10
N GLU A 584 -4.06 30.84 -13.29
CA GLU A 584 -3.33 29.60 -13.57
C GLU A 584 -1.80 29.85 -13.60
N GLU A 585 -1.01 28.77 -13.58
CA GLU A 585 0.45 28.86 -13.68
C GLU A 585 0.85 29.63 -14.96
N GLY A 586 1.61 30.70 -14.80
CA GLY A 586 2.06 31.55 -15.89
C GLY A 586 1.11 32.69 -16.27
N GLU A 587 -0.15 32.69 -15.79
CA GLU A 587 -1.04 33.83 -15.94
C GLU A 587 -0.58 35.02 -15.11
N CYS A 588 -0.93 36.23 -15.55
CA CYS A 588 -0.37 37.46 -15.02
C CYS A 588 -1.46 38.47 -14.68
N VAL A 589 -1.28 39.20 -13.57
CA VAL A 589 -2.02 40.43 -13.27
C VAL A 589 -1.07 41.60 -13.30
N THR A 590 -1.41 42.63 -14.06
CA THR A 590 -0.64 43.87 -14.13
C THR A 590 -1.33 44.97 -13.34
N MET A 591 -0.55 45.59 -12.46
CA MET A 591 -0.92 46.75 -11.68
C MET A 591 -0.18 47.97 -12.21
N VAL A 592 -0.90 49.07 -12.37
CA VAL A 592 -0.37 50.36 -12.82
C VAL A 592 -0.50 51.37 -11.69
N VAL A 593 0.63 51.94 -11.29
CA VAL A 593 0.73 52.89 -10.19
C VAL A 593 1.35 54.16 -10.72
N ARG A 594 0.72 55.30 -10.44
CA ARG A 594 1.29 56.62 -10.74
C ARG A 594 1.67 57.29 -9.44
N PHE A 595 2.89 57.79 -9.38
CA PHE A 595 3.38 58.52 -8.23
C PHE A 595 4.21 59.72 -8.67
N GLN A 596 4.30 60.71 -7.79
CA GLN A 596 5.07 61.93 -7.98
C GLN A 596 6.04 62.08 -6.82
N ALA A 597 7.29 62.41 -7.14
CA ALA A 597 8.29 62.67 -6.13
C ALA A 597 8.10 64.05 -5.51
N THR A 598 8.14 64.14 -4.18
CA THR A 598 8.07 65.42 -3.46
C THR A 598 9.46 65.97 -3.13
N ARG A 599 10.52 65.17 -3.33
CA ARG A 599 11.89 65.50 -2.96
C ARG A 599 12.91 65.09 -4.04
N LEU A 600 14.01 65.85 -4.12
CA LEU A 600 15.17 65.56 -4.95
C LEU A 600 16.08 64.47 -4.36
N GLY A 601 16.67 63.64 -5.22
CA GLY A 601 17.67 62.63 -4.88
C GLY A 601 17.16 61.20 -4.96
N ARG A 602 17.85 60.26 -4.29
CA ARG A 602 17.51 58.84 -4.28
C ARG A 602 16.30 58.59 -3.36
N LEU A 603 15.20 58.11 -3.93
CA LEU A 603 13.94 57.84 -3.22
C LEU A 603 13.58 56.36 -3.25
N ASN A 604 12.98 55.88 -2.17
CA ASN A 604 12.28 54.60 -2.14
C ASN A 604 10.77 54.84 -2.30
N PRO A 605 10.16 54.47 -3.44
CA PRO A 605 8.73 54.71 -3.66
C PRO A 605 7.81 53.92 -2.73
N GLY A 606 8.32 52.91 -2.03
CA GLY A 606 7.57 52.07 -1.11
C GLY A 606 7.41 50.64 -1.60
N PHE A 607 6.24 50.03 -1.39
CA PHE A 607 5.97 48.65 -1.79
C PHE A 607 4.51 48.44 -2.22
N ILE A 608 4.30 47.39 -3.00
CA ILE A 608 2.98 46.90 -3.41
C ILE A 608 2.64 45.68 -2.56
N ARG A 609 1.52 45.74 -1.83
CA ARG A 609 0.98 44.59 -1.09
C ARG A 609 -0.05 43.88 -1.96
N VAL A 610 0.24 42.63 -2.31
CA VAL A 610 -0.66 41.77 -3.09
C VAL A 610 -1.35 40.79 -2.14
N PHE A 611 -2.68 40.78 -2.11
CA PHE A 611 -3.47 39.79 -1.37
C PHE A 611 -3.90 38.64 -2.29
N PHE A 612 -3.73 37.41 -1.84
CA PHE A 612 -4.04 36.22 -2.63
C PHE A 612 -4.50 35.05 -1.75
N ALA A 613 -5.18 34.08 -2.36
CA ALA A 613 -5.62 32.86 -1.70
C ALA A 613 -5.20 31.63 -2.54
N PRO A 614 -4.41 30.70 -1.98
CA PRO A 614 -4.11 29.41 -2.63
C PRO A 614 -5.38 28.57 -2.79
N GLN A 615 -5.41 27.67 -3.80
CA GLN A 615 -6.61 26.88 -4.11
C GLN A 615 -7.10 25.97 -2.97
N ARG A 616 -6.18 25.39 -2.19
CA ARG A 616 -6.52 24.32 -1.23
C ARG A 616 -6.83 24.83 0.16
N THR A 617 -6.76 26.13 0.39
CA THR A 617 -6.92 26.71 1.71
C THR A 617 -7.78 27.97 1.69
N ALA A 618 -8.63 28.14 2.70
CA ALA A 618 -9.36 29.38 2.91
C ALA A 618 -8.46 30.53 3.43
N THR A 619 -7.19 30.24 3.73
CA THR A 619 -6.23 31.19 4.27
C THR A 619 -5.91 32.27 3.25
N ARG A 620 -6.13 33.53 3.63
CA ARG A 620 -5.75 34.69 2.84
C ARG A 620 -4.32 35.06 3.17
N LEU A 621 -3.45 35.03 2.17
CA LEU A 621 -2.06 35.42 2.27
C LEU A 621 -1.88 36.80 1.63
N TYR A 622 -0.79 37.47 1.96
CA TYR A 622 -0.38 38.66 1.22
C TYR A 622 1.13 38.69 1.03
N SER A 623 1.59 39.46 0.05
CA SER A 623 2.98 39.53 -0.37
C SER A 623 3.38 40.97 -0.64
N ASP A 624 4.45 41.46 0.00
CA ASP A 624 4.95 42.82 -0.18
C ASP A 624 6.10 42.85 -1.20
N VAL A 625 5.85 43.49 -2.33
CA VAL A 625 6.81 43.62 -3.43
C VAL A 625 7.39 45.04 -3.42
N CYS A 626 8.68 45.16 -3.11
CA CYS A 626 9.35 46.45 -3.05
C CYS A 626 9.42 47.11 -4.42
N ILE A 627 9.00 48.39 -4.49
CA ILE A 627 9.15 49.18 -5.70
C ILE A 627 10.63 49.57 -5.86
N PRO A 628 11.25 49.41 -7.05
CA PRO A 628 12.62 49.81 -7.29
C PRO A 628 12.87 51.27 -6.91
N THR A 629 14.04 51.52 -6.30
CA THR A 629 14.49 52.88 -5.98
C THR A 629 14.60 53.73 -7.25
N VAL A 630 14.16 54.98 -7.16
CA VAL A 630 14.27 55.98 -8.23
C VAL A 630 15.17 57.14 -7.80
N TYR A 631 15.76 57.85 -8.75
CA TYR A 631 16.58 59.04 -8.54
C TYR A 631 15.89 60.24 -9.18
N ILE A 632 15.69 61.30 -8.41
CA ILE A 632 14.94 62.49 -8.84
C ILE A 632 15.91 63.66 -8.98
N GLU A 633 16.01 64.19 -10.20
CA GLU A 633 16.86 65.31 -10.55
C GLU A 633 16.06 66.60 -10.76
N ASP A 634 16.74 67.73 -10.61
CA ASP A 634 16.22 69.05 -10.96
C ASP A 634 16.90 69.50 -12.27
N LEU A 635 16.49 68.90 -13.40
CA LEU A 635 17.03 69.27 -14.71
C LEU A 635 16.25 70.45 -15.32
N GLY A 636 16.17 71.50 -14.53
CA GLY A 636 15.54 72.75 -14.92
C GLY A 636 16.45 73.70 -15.69
N VAL A 637 17.77 73.57 -15.55
CA VAL A 637 18.74 74.57 -16.03
C VAL A 637 19.78 73.92 -16.94
N GLN A 638 19.84 74.36 -18.19
CA GLN A 638 20.83 73.91 -19.16
C GLN A 638 21.90 74.98 -19.36
N VAL A 639 23.15 74.57 -19.59
CA VAL A 639 24.26 75.50 -19.83
C VAL A 639 25.03 75.11 -21.09
N ALA A 640 25.32 76.09 -21.92
CA ALA A 640 26.14 75.95 -23.13
C ALA A 640 27.14 77.10 -23.22
N ALA A 641 28.32 76.84 -23.77
CA ALA A 641 29.35 77.85 -24.00
C ALA A 641 29.60 78.09 -25.49
N ASN A 642 29.74 79.36 -25.85
CA ASN A 642 30.19 79.80 -27.16
C ASN A 642 31.53 80.53 -27.01
N TYR A 643 32.52 80.14 -27.82
CA TYR A 643 33.87 80.70 -27.77
C TYR A 643 34.58 80.48 -29.11
N PRO A 644 35.63 81.27 -29.44
CA PRO A 644 36.42 81.04 -30.64
C PRO A 644 37.32 79.81 -30.48
N LEU A 645 37.32 78.91 -31.47
CA LEU A 645 38.16 77.70 -31.46
C LEU A 645 39.67 78.02 -31.58
N VAL A 646 40.04 79.16 -32.15
CA VAL A 646 41.44 79.59 -32.36
C VAL A 646 41.61 81.03 -31.89
N THR A 647 42.67 81.31 -31.13
CA THR A 647 43.02 82.67 -30.67
C THR A 647 44.53 82.89 -30.63
N PRO A 648 45.05 84.11 -30.78
CA PRO A 648 46.47 84.38 -30.60
C PRO A 648 46.87 84.46 -29.11
N TYR A 649 48.12 84.12 -28.81
CA TYR A 649 48.74 84.26 -27.50
C TYR A 649 48.61 85.70 -26.97
N GLY A 650 48.21 85.85 -25.70
CA GLY A 650 48.12 87.14 -25.02
C GLY A 650 46.95 88.04 -25.45
N LEU A 651 46.14 87.65 -26.42
CA LEU A 651 44.93 88.41 -26.81
C LEU A 651 43.67 87.87 -26.11
N PRO A 652 42.81 88.77 -25.59
CA PRO A 652 41.64 88.36 -24.84
C PRO A 652 40.56 87.75 -25.76
N LEU A 653 40.09 86.56 -25.41
CA LEU A 653 38.99 85.85 -26.07
C LEU A 653 37.69 85.98 -25.24
N ALA A 654 36.55 85.97 -25.93
CA ALA A 654 35.24 85.99 -25.28
C ALA A 654 34.69 84.57 -25.12
N LEU A 655 34.34 84.22 -23.89
CA LEU A 655 33.58 83.03 -23.52
C LEU A 655 32.16 83.46 -23.14
N ASP A 656 31.19 83.16 -24.01
CA ASP A 656 29.78 83.44 -23.77
C ASP A 656 29.10 82.20 -23.19
N ILE A 657 28.83 82.22 -21.88
CA ILE A 657 28.14 81.17 -21.16
C ILE A 657 26.65 81.46 -21.19
N SER A 658 25.92 80.68 -21.97
CA SER A 658 24.46 80.73 -22.00
C SER A 658 23.83 79.75 -21.04
N ILE A 659 22.87 80.24 -20.27
CA ILE A 659 22.12 79.50 -19.27
C ILE A 659 20.66 79.60 -19.66
N TYR A 660 20.05 78.45 -19.94
CA TYR A 660 18.65 78.36 -20.31
C TYR A 660 17.86 77.75 -19.16
N ASN A 661 16.84 78.48 -18.70
CA ASN A 661 15.92 77.99 -17.69
C ASN A 661 14.75 77.27 -18.37
N ALA A 662 14.81 75.94 -18.45
CA ALA A 662 13.73 75.09 -18.94
C ALA A 662 12.61 74.91 -17.91
N THR A 663 12.75 75.41 -16.67
CA THR A 663 11.68 75.30 -15.66
C THR A 663 10.52 76.25 -15.95
N GLY A 664 9.34 75.88 -15.43
CA GLY A 664 8.15 76.74 -15.42
C GLY A 664 8.16 77.83 -14.33
N ALA A 665 9.26 78.02 -13.62
CA ALA A 665 9.39 78.98 -12.52
C ALA A 665 10.61 79.90 -12.69
N LEU A 666 10.69 80.96 -11.88
CA LEU A 666 11.86 81.83 -11.83
C LEU A 666 13.06 81.07 -11.24
N PHE A 667 14.16 80.98 -11.98
CA PHE A 667 15.42 80.47 -11.47
C PHE A 667 16.25 81.58 -10.81
N ILE A 668 16.66 81.36 -9.56
CA ILE A 668 17.59 82.23 -8.84
C ILE A 668 18.84 81.43 -8.49
N GLY A 669 20.01 81.89 -8.94
CA GLY A 669 21.24 81.12 -8.82
C GLY A 669 22.51 81.95 -8.86
N GLU A 670 23.63 81.26 -8.92
CA GLU A 670 24.96 81.83 -9.09
C GLU A 670 25.71 81.02 -10.16
N LEU A 671 26.14 81.69 -11.23
CA LEU A 671 27.14 81.16 -12.14
C LEU A 671 28.50 81.38 -11.49
N SER A 672 29.28 80.32 -11.38
CA SER A 672 30.65 80.39 -10.89
C SER A 672 31.60 79.76 -11.90
N LEU A 673 32.63 80.52 -12.23
CA LEU A 673 33.74 80.11 -13.08
C LEU A 673 34.88 79.68 -12.15
N ASP A 674 35.40 78.46 -12.32
CA ASP A 674 36.51 77.98 -11.53
C ASP A 674 37.81 78.70 -11.96
N PRO A 675 38.44 79.50 -11.08
CA PRO A 675 39.64 80.24 -11.43
C PRO A 675 40.89 79.35 -11.55
N GLN A 676 40.81 78.04 -11.25
CA GLN A 676 41.95 77.10 -11.22
C GLN A 676 42.52 76.71 -12.61
N ALA A 677 42.32 77.51 -13.65
CA ALA A 677 42.98 77.28 -14.94
C ALA A 677 44.27 78.12 -15.04
N ASP A 678 45.42 77.55 -14.69
CA ASP A 678 46.77 78.15 -14.81
C ASP A 678 47.09 78.73 -16.21
N ASN A 679 46.26 78.42 -17.19
CA ASN A 679 46.42 78.74 -18.60
C ASN A 679 45.70 80.04 -19.04
N PHE A 680 44.82 80.62 -18.21
CA PHE A 680 44.04 81.81 -18.58
C PHE A 680 43.96 82.85 -17.45
N LEU A 681 44.14 84.12 -17.81
CA LEU A 681 43.80 85.26 -16.95
C LEU A 681 42.36 85.71 -17.24
N CYS A 682 41.47 85.63 -16.25
CA CYS A 682 40.09 86.12 -16.37
C CYS A 682 39.99 87.59 -15.93
N ALA A 683 39.52 88.47 -16.82
CA ALA A 683 39.42 89.90 -16.55
C ALA A 683 38.14 90.33 -15.78
N ALA A 684 37.30 89.38 -15.36
CA ALA A 684 35.97 89.64 -14.78
C ALA A 684 35.71 88.89 -13.46
N THR A 685 34.62 89.26 -12.78
CA THR A 685 34.07 88.60 -11.60
C THR A 685 33.84 87.11 -11.88
N THR A 686 34.50 86.23 -11.11
CA THR A 686 34.40 84.76 -11.21
C THR A 686 33.06 84.20 -10.75
N ARG A 687 32.16 85.07 -10.29
CA ARG A 687 30.85 84.76 -9.72
C ARG A 687 29.83 85.79 -10.20
N LYS A 688 28.69 85.34 -10.71
CA LYS A 688 27.57 86.18 -11.14
C LYS A 688 26.27 85.63 -10.59
N SER A 689 25.51 86.45 -9.88
CA SER A 689 24.13 86.14 -9.50
C SER A 689 23.23 86.10 -10.73
N LEU A 690 22.39 85.09 -10.83
CA LEU A 690 21.46 84.84 -11.93
C LEU A 690 20.03 84.96 -11.43
N GLN A 691 19.20 85.61 -12.24
CA GLN A 691 17.75 85.62 -12.09
C GLN A 691 17.14 85.46 -13.49
N ILE A 692 16.64 84.27 -13.80
CA ILE A 692 16.20 83.88 -15.16
C ILE A 692 14.73 83.47 -15.11
N GLY A 693 13.87 84.12 -15.90
CA GLY A 693 12.46 83.76 -16.00
C GLY A 693 12.22 82.36 -16.59
N PRO A 694 10.99 81.86 -16.53
CA PRO A 694 10.64 80.55 -17.08
C PRO A 694 10.79 80.54 -18.61
N ALA A 695 11.40 79.48 -19.16
CA ALA A 695 11.73 79.36 -20.58
C ALA A 695 12.61 80.51 -21.15
N GLU A 696 13.28 81.28 -20.29
CA GLU A 696 14.17 82.37 -20.70
C GLU A 696 15.65 81.94 -20.68
N ARG A 697 16.49 82.72 -21.36
CA ARG A 697 17.92 82.50 -21.48
C ARG A 697 18.68 83.72 -20.97
N ASP A 698 19.65 83.52 -20.09
CA ASP A 698 20.67 84.51 -19.75
C ASP A 698 22.00 84.16 -20.44
N VAL A 699 22.76 85.17 -20.83
CA VAL A 699 24.09 85.00 -21.43
C VAL A 699 25.09 85.83 -20.65
N THR A 700 26.10 85.16 -20.10
CA THR A 700 27.19 85.78 -19.35
C THR A 700 28.47 85.70 -20.16
N ARG A 701 29.02 86.87 -20.50
CA ARG A 701 30.27 86.99 -21.23
C ARG A 701 31.45 87.14 -20.27
N CYS A 702 32.41 86.23 -20.35
CA CYS A 702 33.68 86.28 -19.64
C CYS A 702 34.82 86.53 -20.63
N MET A 703 35.74 87.44 -20.30
CA MET A 703 36.93 87.70 -21.12
C MET A 703 38.13 86.95 -20.53
N LEU A 704 38.67 86.01 -21.30
CA LEU A 704 39.80 85.15 -20.91
C LEU A 704 41.03 85.52 -21.75
N THR A 705 42.19 85.70 -21.11
CA THR A 705 43.45 85.98 -21.82
C THR A 705 44.38 84.78 -21.67
N PRO A 706 44.77 84.10 -22.75
CA PRO A 706 45.62 82.92 -22.68
C PRO A 706 47.06 83.28 -22.25
N LEU A 707 47.61 82.51 -21.32
CA LEU A 707 48.93 82.72 -20.71
C LEU A 707 50.04 81.86 -21.31
N CYS A 708 49.69 80.89 -22.16
CA CYS A 708 50.59 79.99 -22.89
C CYS A 708 50.04 79.72 -24.31
N ALA A 709 50.88 79.23 -25.22
CA ALA A 709 50.47 78.78 -26.56
C ALA A 709 50.24 77.26 -26.58
N GLY A 710 49.38 76.76 -27.47
CA GLY A 710 49.00 75.34 -27.57
C GLY A 710 47.50 75.10 -27.39
N GLU A 711 47.12 73.83 -27.22
CA GLU A 711 45.73 73.44 -26.90
C GLU A 711 45.44 73.66 -25.42
N LEU A 712 44.60 74.66 -25.11
CA LEU A 712 44.23 75.01 -23.75
C LEU A 712 42.77 74.66 -23.49
N ARG A 713 42.53 74.01 -22.35
CA ARG A 713 41.17 73.73 -21.87
C ARG A 713 40.57 74.98 -21.23
N LEU A 714 39.35 75.32 -21.62
CA LEU A 714 38.63 76.43 -21.01
C LEU A 714 38.36 76.18 -19.52
N PRO A 715 38.29 77.24 -18.69
CA PRO A 715 37.94 77.11 -17.28
C PRO A 715 36.57 76.44 -17.10
N ARG A 716 36.47 75.56 -16.10
CA ARG A 716 35.19 74.91 -15.76
C ARG A 716 34.22 75.97 -15.23
N PHE A 717 32.96 75.86 -15.62
CA PHE A 717 31.91 76.71 -15.09
C PHE A 717 30.72 75.88 -14.66
N HIS A 718 30.12 76.30 -13.55
CA HIS A 718 29.00 75.61 -12.94
C HIS A 718 27.98 76.61 -12.42
N VAL A 719 26.72 76.22 -12.51
CA VAL A 719 25.60 76.98 -12.00
C VAL A 719 25.13 76.33 -10.72
N ARG A 720 25.04 77.13 -9.65
CA ARG A 720 24.44 76.72 -8.38
C ARG A 720 23.09 77.39 -8.19
N CYS A 721 22.12 76.66 -7.67
CA CYS A 721 20.87 77.25 -7.23
C CYS A 721 21.11 78.08 -5.96
N GLY A 722 20.61 79.31 -5.93
CA GLY A 722 20.83 80.25 -4.83
C GLY A 722 20.08 79.86 -3.56
N VAL A 723 18.99 79.10 -3.69
CA VAL A 723 18.17 78.62 -2.57
C VAL A 723 18.78 77.38 -1.94
N THR A 724 19.23 76.42 -2.75
CA THR A 724 19.69 75.10 -2.25
C THR A 724 21.21 74.98 -2.17
N SER A 725 21.95 75.94 -2.73
CA SER A 725 23.42 75.88 -2.93
C SER A 725 23.92 74.65 -3.70
N ARG A 726 23.02 73.89 -4.33
CA ARG A 726 23.35 72.70 -5.13
C ARG A 726 23.81 73.10 -6.53
N LEU A 727 24.74 72.33 -7.07
CA LEU A 727 25.18 72.42 -8.46
C LEU A 727 24.07 71.84 -9.35
N VAL A 728 23.46 72.68 -10.18
CA VAL A 728 22.30 72.34 -11.02
C VAL A 728 22.68 72.14 -12.49
N ALA A 729 23.83 72.67 -12.91
CA ALA A 729 24.39 72.43 -14.21
C ALA A 729 25.91 72.63 -14.18
N LEU A 730 26.63 71.81 -14.95
CA LEU A 730 28.09 71.82 -15.04
C LEU A 730 28.49 71.56 -16.49
N ALA A 731 29.44 72.35 -16.97
CA ALA A 731 30.16 72.05 -18.19
C ALA A 731 31.52 71.46 -17.84
N ASP A 732 31.65 70.14 -17.97
CA ASP A 732 32.91 69.45 -17.75
C ASP A 732 33.76 69.34 -19.03
N GLU A 733 35.04 69.71 -18.85
CA GLU A 733 36.29 69.28 -19.52
C GLU A 733 36.40 69.22 -21.07
N SER A 734 35.34 69.47 -21.83
CA SER A 734 35.27 69.17 -23.28
C SER A 734 35.57 70.37 -24.19
N TYR A 735 35.71 71.57 -23.64
CA TYR A 735 35.92 72.78 -24.42
C TYR A 735 37.41 73.16 -24.50
N VAL A 736 37.95 73.16 -25.73
CA VAL A 736 39.37 73.39 -26.02
C VAL A 736 39.52 74.54 -27.00
N VAL A 737 40.47 75.43 -26.72
CA VAL A 737 40.88 76.52 -27.61
C VAL A 737 42.32 76.32 -28.04
N HIS A 738 42.59 76.47 -29.34
CA HIS A 738 43.95 76.45 -29.88
C HIS A 738 44.55 77.86 -29.85
N VAL A 739 45.63 78.03 -29.08
CA VAL A 739 46.33 79.30 -28.93
C VAL A 739 47.59 79.35 -29.80
N LEU A 740 47.62 80.26 -30.77
CA LEU A 740 48.76 80.44 -31.67
C LEU A 740 49.87 81.28 -31.00
N PRO A 741 51.17 80.91 -31.10
CA PRO A 741 52.26 81.72 -30.59
C PRO A 741 52.32 83.08 -31.32
N CYS A 742 52.70 84.13 -30.59
CA CYS A 742 52.80 85.49 -31.15
C CYS A 742 53.94 85.52 -32.19
N GLY A 743 53.62 85.52 -33.49
CA GLY A 743 54.64 85.61 -34.55
C GLY A 743 54.41 84.83 -35.86
N SER A 744 53.19 84.44 -36.21
CA SER A 744 52.89 83.90 -37.56
C SER A 744 51.70 84.63 -38.18
N GLN A 745 51.93 85.87 -38.61
CA GLN A 745 51.30 86.36 -39.83
C GLN A 745 52.17 85.90 -40.99
N GLU A 746 51.80 84.80 -41.61
CA GLU A 746 51.93 84.52 -43.05
C GLU A 746 50.82 83.56 -43.46
#